data_AF-A0A853BEV3-F1
#
_entry.id   AF-A0A853BEV3-F1
#
_cell.length_a   1.000
_cell.length_b   1.000
_cell.length_c   1.000
_cell.angle_alpha   90.00
_cell.angle_beta   90.00
_cell.angle_gamma   90.00
#
_symmetry.space_group_name_H-M   'P 1'
#
loop_
_entity.id
_entity.type
_entity.pdbx_description
1 polymer ?
#
loop_
_entity_poly.entity_id
_entity_poly.type
_entity_poly.pdbx_seq_one_letter_code
_entity_poly.pdbx_strand_id
1 'polypeptide(L)'
;MEWLIDPFEVSFVQRALWGGILVAGVCALAGTWVVLRGMAFLGDAMSHGMLPGVALASLLGGSPVLGAALAAGTMAAGVSAFGRSGRLSQDTGIGLLFVGMLSLGVIIVSRSQSFAVDLTGFLFGDVLAVRERDLVFLAVALVVAVVVSVLGHRSFVALTFDERTAHTLGLRPRRARIVLMGLVTLAIVASFHVVGTLLVFGLLIAPPAAALFWARRVPVVMLGAAALGAFATVTGLLISWHWGTAAGATIAAVAVALFGISALAARVRKSRLLAALVVLPLAACGTEAPAPPAAPPHGYVEGAEETAEPQPRLVFADADGEVRVLDLITEETTSAGRVPGIDHVTTDGRFAYLSSGGTVHVVDSGAWTVDHGDHVHYYRTGPKAVGELPGGPALGADSDSAVTAVVSQGHTALADRPALEKGTLTAGEPVTGVAVPLGERLVVADGKMEVRTREGATESVLPAECADPRGTASTRRGIVFGCADGAVVVSEKDGTFTAEKVPYPEAVSAEERADEFHHRPGSTTLAARAGDRGVWTFDVTAKTWQLFETGPVEAVNAVGSGGSVLTLTADGVLHALDPATGAETANRALITGPVDPGAEIQVDTSRAYVNDAAARIVHEVDYADSLRVARTLAVEVAPVHVVETGR
;
A
#
# COMPACT_ATOMS: atom_id res chain seq x y z
N MET A 1 22.29 4.11 -26.69
CA MET A 1 21.37 2.98 -26.91
C MET A 1 21.00 2.35 -25.58
N GLU A 2 21.95 2.17 -24.68
CA GLU A 2 21.74 1.78 -23.26
C GLU A 2 20.59 2.56 -22.60
N TRP A 3 20.61 3.91 -22.60
CA TRP A 3 19.51 4.75 -22.05
C TRP A 3 18.07 4.39 -22.49
N LEU A 4 17.89 3.79 -23.66
CA LEU A 4 16.59 3.37 -24.21
C LEU A 4 16.26 1.89 -23.93
N ILE A 5 17.27 1.06 -23.67
CA ILE A 5 17.14 -0.40 -23.54
C ILE A 5 17.25 -0.85 -22.08
N ASP A 6 18.05 -0.18 -21.25
CA ASP A 6 18.28 -0.50 -19.84
C ASP A 6 16.97 -0.75 -19.06
N PRO A 7 15.90 0.06 -19.21
CA PRO A 7 14.66 -0.18 -18.47
C PRO A 7 14.02 -1.51 -18.85
N PHE A 8 14.17 -1.95 -20.11
CA PHE A 8 13.55 -3.15 -20.64
C PHE A 8 14.40 -4.41 -20.47
N GLU A 9 15.60 -4.33 -19.88
CA GLU A 9 16.34 -5.52 -19.45
C GLU A 9 15.75 -6.10 -18.15
N VAL A 10 15.05 -5.27 -17.39
CA VAL A 10 14.45 -5.64 -16.10
C VAL A 10 13.12 -6.37 -16.31
N SER A 11 13.01 -7.57 -15.73
CA SER A 11 11.89 -8.48 -16.01
C SER A 11 10.50 -7.91 -15.65
N PHE A 12 10.38 -7.10 -14.59
CA PHE A 12 9.10 -6.49 -14.23
C PHE A 12 8.67 -5.38 -15.19
N VAL A 13 9.62 -4.60 -15.72
CA VAL A 13 9.34 -3.57 -16.74
C VAL A 13 8.97 -4.21 -18.08
N GLN A 14 9.56 -5.35 -18.44
CA GLN A 14 9.12 -6.12 -19.61
C GLN A 14 7.67 -6.59 -19.46
N ARG A 15 7.28 -7.11 -18.29
CA ARG A 15 5.90 -7.52 -18.02
C ARG A 15 4.95 -6.32 -18.07
N ALA A 16 5.35 -5.18 -17.50
CA ALA A 16 4.62 -3.92 -17.58
C ALA A 16 4.40 -3.47 -19.04
N LEU A 17 5.43 -3.58 -19.88
CA LEU A 17 5.37 -3.25 -21.31
C LEU A 17 4.37 -4.15 -22.05
N TRP A 18 4.50 -5.47 -21.91
CA TRP A 18 3.60 -6.42 -22.56
C TRP A 18 2.16 -6.27 -22.06
N GLY A 19 1.98 -6.09 -20.74
CA GLY A 19 0.68 -5.85 -20.12
C GLY A 19 0.02 -4.58 -20.67
N GLY A 20 0.76 -3.47 -20.70
CA GLY A 20 0.25 -2.20 -21.24
C GLY A 20 -0.08 -2.26 -22.73
N ILE A 21 0.70 -2.98 -23.55
CA ILE A 21 0.38 -3.19 -24.97
C ILE A 21 -0.90 -4.01 -25.14
N LEU A 22 -1.07 -5.08 -24.36
CA LEU A 22 -2.29 -5.90 -24.40
C LEU A 22 -3.52 -5.08 -23.99
N VAL A 23 -3.41 -4.32 -22.91
CA VAL A 23 -4.47 -3.39 -22.46
C VAL A 23 -4.79 -2.37 -23.55
N ALA A 24 -3.77 -1.73 -24.14
CA ALA A 24 -3.96 -0.77 -25.22
C ALA A 24 -4.72 -1.40 -26.40
N GLY A 25 -4.45 -2.66 -26.74
CA GLY A 25 -5.18 -3.41 -27.76
C GLY A 25 -6.66 -3.63 -27.39
N VAL A 26 -6.93 -4.10 -26.18
CA VAL A 26 -8.31 -4.35 -25.70
C VAL A 26 -9.10 -3.03 -25.64
N CYS A 27 -8.51 -1.99 -25.07
CA CYS A 27 -9.08 -0.65 -24.96
C CYS A 27 -9.28 0.01 -26.32
N ALA A 28 -8.39 -0.19 -27.29
CA ALA A 28 -8.58 0.35 -28.64
C ALA A 28 -9.84 -0.21 -29.33
N LEU A 29 -10.13 -1.50 -29.15
CA LEU A 29 -11.29 -2.17 -29.75
C LEU A 29 -12.61 -1.67 -29.14
N ALA A 30 -12.71 -1.67 -27.81
CA ALA A 30 -13.91 -1.20 -27.12
C ALA A 30 -14.05 0.33 -27.22
N GLY A 31 -12.97 1.05 -26.97
CA GLY A 31 -12.88 2.51 -26.91
C GLY A 31 -13.23 3.20 -28.22
N THR A 32 -12.87 2.60 -29.38
CA THR A 32 -13.28 3.13 -30.69
C THR A 32 -14.81 3.26 -30.79
N TRP A 33 -15.55 2.27 -30.31
CA TRP A 33 -17.02 2.34 -30.32
C TRP A 33 -17.59 3.28 -29.27
N VAL A 34 -16.93 3.38 -28.10
CA VAL A 34 -17.30 4.33 -27.05
C VAL A 34 -17.21 5.76 -27.57
N VAL A 35 -16.09 6.11 -28.21
CA VAL A 35 -15.85 7.46 -28.76
C VAL A 35 -16.78 7.75 -29.94
N LEU A 36 -16.93 6.81 -30.90
CA LEU A 36 -17.80 7.00 -32.06
C LEU A 36 -19.27 7.22 -31.70
N ARG A 37 -19.72 6.65 -30.58
CA ARG A 37 -21.10 6.79 -30.10
C ARG A 37 -21.28 7.90 -29.05
N GLY A 38 -20.23 8.66 -28.73
CA GLY A 38 -20.29 9.73 -27.73
C GLY A 38 -20.52 9.24 -26.30
N MET A 39 -20.19 7.98 -26.00
CA MET A 39 -20.45 7.35 -24.70
C MET A 39 -19.26 7.48 -23.74
N ALA A 40 -18.41 8.51 -23.87
CA ALA A 40 -17.18 8.63 -23.09
C ALA A 40 -17.42 8.61 -21.57
N PHE A 41 -18.53 9.22 -21.11
CA PHE A 41 -18.95 9.21 -19.70
C PHE A 41 -19.22 7.81 -19.15
N LEU A 42 -19.56 6.83 -20.00
CA LEU A 42 -19.77 5.44 -19.58
C LEU A 42 -18.49 4.81 -19.01
N GLY A 43 -17.32 5.14 -19.56
CA GLY A 43 -16.05 4.56 -19.08
C GLY A 43 -15.73 4.97 -17.65
N ASP A 44 -15.94 6.25 -17.33
CA ASP A 44 -15.76 6.79 -15.99
C ASP A 44 -16.83 6.27 -15.02
N ALA A 45 -18.09 6.24 -15.47
CA ALA A 45 -19.19 5.69 -14.71
C ALA A 45 -18.96 4.23 -14.32
N MET A 46 -18.47 3.40 -15.26
CA MET A 46 -18.15 2.00 -14.99
C MET A 46 -16.97 1.82 -14.05
N SER A 47 -15.95 2.68 -14.16
CA SER A 47 -14.76 2.65 -13.29
C SER A 47 -15.12 2.77 -11.82
N HIS A 48 -15.95 3.76 -11.49
CA HIS A 48 -16.46 3.98 -10.14
C HIS A 48 -17.62 3.04 -9.78
N GLY A 49 -18.39 2.61 -10.78
CA GLY A 49 -19.47 1.65 -10.63
C GLY A 49 -19.01 0.27 -10.18
N MET A 50 -17.73 -0.09 -10.40
CA MET A 50 -17.14 -1.33 -9.91
C MET A 50 -16.90 -1.33 -8.39
N LEU A 51 -16.72 -0.15 -7.79
CA LEU A 51 -16.36 0.03 -6.37
C LEU A 51 -17.25 -0.77 -5.39
N PRO A 52 -18.61 -0.72 -5.45
CA PRO A 52 -19.44 -1.53 -4.55
C PRO A 52 -19.23 -3.05 -4.70
N GLY A 53 -18.98 -3.53 -5.92
CA GLY A 53 -18.76 -4.96 -6.16
C GLY A 53 -17.42 -5.43 -5.64
N VAL A 54 -16.37 -4.64 -5.89
CA VAL A 54 -15.03 -4.87 -5.35
C VAL A 54 -15.08 -4.84 -3.82
N ALA A 55 -15.71 -3.81 -3.25
CA ALA A 55 -15.84 -3.67 -1.81
C ALA A 55 -16.58 -4.85 -1.17
N LEU A 56 -17.71 -5.27 -1.75
CA LEU A 56 -18.48 -6.40 -1.23
C LEU A 56 -17.72 -7.73 -1.36
N ALA A 57 -17.07 -7.99 -2.50
CA ALA A 57 -16.30 -9.21 -2.71
C ALA A 57 -15.13 -9.31 -1.72
N SER A 58 -14.38 -8.23 -1.54
CA SER A 58 -13.26 -8.17 -0.61
C SER A 58 -13.71 -8.32 0.86
N LEU A 59 -14.85 -7.75 1.26
CA LEU A 59 -15.41 -7.94 2.62
C LEU A 59 -15.82 -9.40 2.90
N LEU A 60 -16.19 -10.15 1.86
CA LEU A 60 -16.58 -11.55 1.96
C LEU A 60 -15.38 -12.51 1.81
N GLY A 61 -14.14 -12.00 1.70
CA GLY A 61 -12.95 -12.79 1.41
C GLY A 61 -12.94 -13.39 -0.01
N GLY A 62 -13.75 -12.84 -0.92
CA GLY A 62 -13.86 -13.27 -2.31
C GLY A 62 -12.91 -12.55 -3.27
N SER A 63 -12.93 -12.93 -4.54
CA SER A 63 -12.09 -12.30 -5.57
C SER A 63 -12.58 -10.89 -5.94
N PRO A 64 -11.73 -9.85 -5.84
CA PRO A 64 -12.07 -8.48 -6.26
C PRO A 64 -12.46 -8.38 -7.73
N VAL A 65 -11.83 -9.18 -8.60
CA VAL A 65 -12.10 -9.21 -10.05
C VAL A 65 -13.53 -9.71 -10.33
N LEU A 66 -13.98 -10.72 -9.61
CA LEU A 66 -15.36 -11.22 -9.72
C LEU A 66 -16.36 -10.16 -9.22
N GLY A 67 -16.05 -9.50 -8.11
CA GLY A 67 -16.84 -8.38 -7.59
C GLY A 67 -16.99 -7.25 -8.60
N ALA A 68 -15.87 -6.81 -9.18
CA ALA A 68 -15.83 -5.80 -10.24
C ALA A 68 -16.65 -6.25 -11.46
N ALA A 69 -16.49 -7.49 -11.92
CA ALA A 69 -17.21 -8.03 -13.06
C ALA A 69 -18.74 -8.02 -12.85
N LEU A 70 -19.19 -8.42 -11.65
CA LEU A 70 -20.62 -8.43 -11.30
C LEU A 70 -21.19 -7.01 -11.22
N ALA A 71 -20.48 -6.08 -10.60
CA ALA A 71 -20.92 -4.69 -10.51
C ALA A 71 -20.93 -4.00 -11.89
N ALA A 72 -19.86 -4.15 -12.67
CA ALA A 72 -19.78 -3.64 -14.03
C ALA A 72 -20.87 -4.24 -14.93
N GLY A 73 -21.14 -5.55 -14.80
CA GLY A 73 -22.23 -6.22 -15.50
C GLY A 73 -23.61 -5.69 -15.09
N THR A 74 -23.81 -5.40 -13.81
CA THR A 74 -25.04 -4.79 -13.29
C THR A 74 -25.25 -3.39 -13.86
N MET A 75 -24.18 -2.58 -13.90
CA MET A 75 -24.21 -1.27 -14.54
C MET A 75 -24.54 -1.38 -16.04
N ALA A 76 -23.84 -2.25 -16.77
CA ALA A 76 -24.06 -2.46 -18.20
C ALA A 76 -25.50 -2.91 -18.51
N ALA A 77 -26.07 -3.79 -17.67
CA ALA A 77 -27.46 -4.21 -17.76
C ALA A 77 -28.42 -3.06 -17.47
N GLY A 78 -28.15 -2.26 -16.43
CA GLY A 78 -28.92 -1.07 -16.07
C GLY A 78 -28.93 -0.03 -17.19
N VAL A 79 -27.77 0.34 -17.73
CA VAL A 79 -27.63 1.28 -18.86
C VAL A 79 -28.39 0.76 -20.09
N SER A 80 -28.27 -0.54 -20.36
CA SER A 80 -29.01 -1.19 -21.45
C SER A 80 -30.53 -1.17 -21.24
N ALA A 81 -31.00 -1.25 -19.99
CA ALA A 81 -32.41 -1.18 -19.63
C ALA A 81 -32.97 0.25 -19.71
N PHE A 82 -32.28 1.25 -19.14
CA PHE A 82 -32.71 2.66 -19.20
C PHE A 82 -32.72 3.21 -20.62
N GLY A 83 -31.75 2.80 -21.45
CA GLY A 83 -31.73 3.14 -22.88
C GLY A 83 -32.88 2.53 -23.71
N ARG A 84 -33.77 1.74 -23.10
CA ARG A 84 -35.02 1.28 -23.73
C ARG A 84 -36.22 2.17 -23.40
N SER A 85 -36.13 2.98 -22.34
CA SER A 85 -37.19 3.90 -21.97
C SER A 85 -37.11 5.14 -22.85
N GLY A 86 -38.15 5.43 -23.64
CA GLY A 86 -38.19 6.64 -24.48
C GLY A 86 -38.35 7.95 -23.70
N ARG A 87 -38.30 7.89 -22.36
CA ARG A 87 -38.55 9.01 -21.44
C ARG A 87 -37.29 9.58 -20.79
N LEU A 88 -36.20 8.81 -20.75
CA LEU A 88 -34.93 9.20 -20.12
C LEU A 88 -33.82 9.14 -21.17
N SER A 89 -32.92 10.13 -21.16
CA SER A 89 -31.73 10.07 -21.99
C SER A 89 -30.79 8.96 -21.49
N GLN A 90 -29.99 8.39 -22.39
CA GLN A 90 -29.01 7.37 -22.03
C GLN A 90 -27.99 7.93 -21.00
N ASP A 91 -27.61 9.19 -21.15
CA ASP A 91 -26.65 9.87 -20.26
C ASP A 91 -27.23 10.10 -18.86
N THR A 92 -28.52 10.43 -18.75
CA THR A 92 -29.21 10.51 -17.45
C THR A 92 -29.27 9.15 -16.76
N GLY A 93 -29.53 8.07 -17.51
CA GLY A 93 -29.50 6.71 -16.98
C GLY A 93 -28.11 6.29 -16.47
N ILE A 94 -27.06 6.63 -17.22
CA ILE A 94 -25.67 6.39 -16.81
C ILE A 94 -25.34 7.18 -15.54
N GLY A 95 -25.70 8.47 -15.49
CA GLY A 95 -25.45 9.33 -14.32
C GLY A 95 -26.15 8.86 -13.05
N LEU A 96 -27.42 8.45 -13.14
CA LEU A 96 -28.16 7.92 -11.99
C LEU A 96 -27.58 6.60 -11.47
N LEU A 97 -27.19 5.69 -12.37
CA LEU A 97 -26.54 4.44 -12.00
C LEU A 97 -25.16 4.68 -11.39
N PHE A 98 -24.38 5.60 -11.96
CA PHE A 98 -23.08 6.01 -11.43
C PHE A 98 -23.21 6.52 -9.99
N VAL A 99 -24.06 7.52 -9.74
CA VAL A 99 -24.28 8.08 -8.40
C VAL A 99 -24.78 6.99 -7.45
N GLY A 100 -25.77 6.20 -7.85
CA GLY A 100 -26.33 5.15 -6.98
C GLY A 100 -25.32 4.07 -6.60
N MET A 101 -24.54 3.58 -7.57
CA MET A 101 -23.53 2.54 -7.32
C MET A 101 -22.32 3.09 -6.57
N LEU A 102 -21.87 4.31 -6.88
CA LEU A 102 -20.80 4.97 -6.15
C LEU A 102 -21.21 5.23 -4.70
N SER A 103 -22.41 5.77 -4.45
CA SER A 103 -22.93 5.95 -3.10
C SER A 103 -23.04 4.63 -2.35
N LEU A 104 -23.52 3.55 -2.99
CA LEU A 104 -23.55 2.22 -2.39
C LEU A 104 -22.15 1.74 -2.01
N GLY A 105 -21.19 1.91 -2.91
CA GLY A 105 -19.80 1.52 -2.66
C GLY A 105 -19.18 2.31 -1.51
N VAL A 106 -19.38 3.62 -1.46
CA VAL A 106 -18.93 4.48 -0.35
C VAL A 106 -19.61 4.09 0.97
N ILE A 107 -20.90 3.74 0.98
CA ILE A 107 -21.61 3.25 2.19
C ILE A 107 -21.03 1.91 2.68
N ILE A 108 -20.66 1.01 1.77
CA ILE A 108 -20.03 -0.26 2.12
C ILE A 108 -18.64 -0.02 2.69
N VAL A 109 -17.84 0.83 2.03
CA VAL A 109 -16.46 1.15 2.43
C VAL A 109 -16.42 1.93 3.75
N SER A 110 -17.32 2.90 3.98
CA SER A 110 -17.31 3.73 5.20
C SER A 110 -17.58 2.94 6.48
N ARG A 111 -18.21 1.77 6.38
CA ARG A 111 -18.37 0.83 7.49
C ARG A 111 -17.14 -0.05 7.75
N SER A 112 -16.14 0.05 6.90
CA SER A 112 -14.98 -0.84 6.85
C SER A 112 -13.68 -0.05 7.04
N GLN A 113 -13.09 -0.18 8.22
CA GLN A 113 -11.82 0.47 8.58
C GLN A 113 -10.58 -0.17 7.89
N SER A 114 -10.75 -1.18 7.02
CA SER A 114 -9.64 -1.92 6.35
C SER A 114 -9.39 -1.50 4.90
N PHE A 115 -10.19 -0.61 4.30
CA PHE A 115 -10.17 -0.39 2.83
C PHE A 115 -9.40 0.86 2.35
N ALA A 116 -9.04 1.79 3.25
CA ALA A 116 -8.46 3.08 2.85
C ALA A 116 -7.13 2.93 2.09
N VAL A 117 -6.29 1.98 2.49
CA VAL A 117 -4.96 1.72 1.89
C VAL A 117 -5.05 1.00 0.53
N ASP A 118 -6.13 0.26 0.24
CA ASP A 118 -6.33 -0.47 -1.03
C ASP A 118 -6.94 0.41 -2.15
N LEU A 119 -7.44 1.61 -1.82
CA LEU A 119 -8.10 2.50 -2.77
C LEU A 119 -7.12 3.19 -3.72
N THR A 120 -5.94 3.57 -3.26
CA THR A 120 -4.87 4.15 -4.08
C THR A 120 -4.36 3.14 -5.10
N GLY A 121 -4.11 1.89 -4.69
CA GLY A 121 -3.78 0.79 -5.60
C GLY A 121 -4.90 0.49 -6.60
N PHE A 122 -6.17 0.65 -6.21
CA PHE A 122 -7.32 0.49 -7.09
C PHE A 122 -7.50 1.65 -8.11
N LEU A 123 -7.28 2.89 -7.68
CA LEU A 123 -7.45 4.11 -8.50
C LEU A 123 -6.32 4.25 -9.53
N PHE A 124 -5.08 4.07 -9.09
CA PHE A 124 -3.89 4.32 -9.90
C PHE A 124 -3.30 3.05 -10.54
N GLY A 125 -3.54 1.88 -9.93
CA GLY A 125 -2.95 0.62 -10.37
C GLY A 125 -1.44 0.55 -10.13
N ASP A 126 -0.90 -0.66 -10.14
CA ASP A 126 0.55 -0.87 -10.19
C ASP A 126 0.91 -1.65 -11.46
N VAL A 127 1.26 -0.91 -12.52
CA VAL A 127 1.66 -1.46 -13.82
C VAL A 127 2.99 -2.22 -13.72
N LEU A 128 3.81 -1.96 -12.70
CA LEU A 128 5.08 -2.63 -12.52
C LEU A 128 4.91 -3.99 -11.80
N ALA A 129 3.83 -4.16 -11.02
CA ALA A 129 3.50 -5.40 -10.32
C ALA A 129 2.87 -6.51 -11.20
N VAL A 130 2.83 -6.35 -12.53
CA VAL A 130 2.20 -7.30 -13.45
C VAL A 130 2.86 -8.67 -13.37
N ARG A 131 2.04 -9.71 -13.15
CA ARG A 131 2.47 -11.12 -13.12
C ARG A 131 2.22 -11.81 -14.45
N GLU A 132 2.89 -12.93 -14.68
CA GLU A 132 2.76 -13.70 -15.93
C GLU A 132 1.32 -14.18 -16.19
N ARG A 133 0.61 -14.57 -15.12
CA ARG A 133 -0.80 -14.99 -15.19
C ARG A 133 -1.71 -13.86 -15.71
N ASP A 134 -1.36 -12.61 -15.41
CA ASP A 134 -2.15 -11.44 -15.81
C ASP A 134 -1.98 -11.18 -17.31
N LEU A 135 -0.79 -11.42 -17.85
CA LEU A 135 -0.53 -11.37 -19.30
C LEU A 135 -1.35 -12.41 -20.06
N VAL A 136 -1.44 -13.64 -19.56
CA VAL A 136 -2.26 -14.69 -20.18
C VAL A 136 -3.74 -14.29 -20.16
N PHE A 137 -4.22 -13.77 -19.02
CA PHE A 137 -5.59 -13.30 -18.88
C PHE A 137 -5.91 -12.15 -19.85
N LEU A 138 -5.02 -11.15 -19.96
CA LEU A 138 -5.15 -10.04 -20.90
C LEU A 138 -5.09 -10.50 -22.37
N ALA A 139 -4.22 -11.47 -22.69
CA ALA A 139 -4.13 -12.03 -24.04
C ALA A 139 -5.43 -12.74 -24.43
N VAL A 140 -6.02 -13.53 -23.52
CA VAL A 140 -7.32 -14.17 -23.73
C VAL A 140 -8.42 -13.12 -23.91
N ALA A 141 -8.45 -12.09 -23.06
CA ALA A 141 -9.40 -10.99 -23.17
C ALA A 141 -9.28 -10.25 -24.52
N LEU A 142 -8.06 -10.02 -25.00
CA LEU A 142 -7.80 -9.43 -26.32
C LEU A 142 -8.34 -10.30 -27.45
N VAL A 143 -8.09 -11.61 -27.44
CA VAL A 143 -8.62 -12.54 -28.44
C VAL A 143 -10.15 -12.49 -28.46
N VAL A 144 -10.79 -12.54 -27.29
CA VAL A 144 -12.26 -12.43 -27.17
C VAL A 144 -12.74 -11.08 -27.71
N ALA A 145 -12.09 -9.98 -27.35
CA ALA A 145 -12.43 -8.64 -27.82
C ALA A 145 -12.31 -8.50 -29.34
N VAL A 146 -11.28 -9.10 -29.95
CA VAL A 146 -11.10 -9.16 -31.41
C VAL A 146 -12.24 -9.93 -32.06
N VAL A 147 -12.53 -11.14 -31.58
CA VAL A 147 -13.61 -11.99 -32.12
C VAL A 147 -14.95 -11.27 -32.05
N VAL A 148 -15.28 -10.68 -30.90
CA VAL A 148 -16.53 -9.92 -30.71
C VAL A 148 -16.57 -8.69 -31.63
N SER A 149 -15.46 -7.97 -31.77
CA SER A 149 -15.38 -6.79 -32.63
C SER A 149 -15.54 -7.13 -34.11
N VAL A 150 -14.96 -8.24 -34.57
CA VAL A 150 -15.05 -8.71 -35.96
C VAL A 150 -16.46 -9.22 -36.28
N LEU A 151 -17.00 -10.12 -35.45
CA LEU A 151 -18.34 -10.68 -35.66
C LEU A 151 -19.44 -9.61 -35.48
N GLY A 152 -19.25 -8.69 -34.53
CA GLY A 152 -20.17 -7.60 -34.22
C GLY A 152 -20.09 -6.41 -35.17
N HIS A 153 -19.02 -6.29 -35.96
CA HIS A 153 -18.68 -5.07 -36.73
C HIS A 153 -19.86 -4.47 -37.48
N ARG A 154 -20.50 -5.25 -38.36
CA ARG A 154 -21.64 -4.79 -39.18
C ARG A 154 -22.78 -4.27 -38.33
N SER A 155 -23.06 -4.93 -37.21
CA SER A 155 -24.15 -4.56 -36.30
C SER A 155 -23.82 -3.32 -35.47
N PHE A 156 -22.56 -3.16 -35.03
CA PHE A 156 -22.11 -1.99 -34.29
C PHE A 156 -22.07 -0.73 -35.15
N VAL A 157 -21.61 -0.85 -36.42
CA VAL A 157 -21.67 0.26 -37.38
C VAL A 157 -23.10 0.70 -37.59
N ALA A 158 -24.02 -0.23 -37.89
CA ALA A 158 -25.43 0.11 -38.10
C ALA A 158 -26.06 0.78 -36.87
N LEU A 159 -25.74 0.30 -35.67
CA LEU A 159 -26.22 0.88 -34.41
C LEU A 159 -25.64 2.28 -34.12
N THR A 160 -24.47 2.61 -34.67
CA THR A 160 -23.82 3.92 -34.49
C THR A 160 -24.51 5.01 -35.32
N PHE A 161 -25.09 4.66 -36.46
CA PHE A 161 -25.83 5.60 -37.30
C PHE A 161 -27.26 5.82 -36.81
N ASP A 162 -28.06 4.75 -36.75
CA ASP A 162 -29.46 4.82 -36.35
C ASP A 162 -30.04 3.42 -36.07
N GLU A 163 -30.79 3.31 -34.97
CA GLU A 163 -31.39 2.03 -34.55
C GLU A 163 -32.48 1.54 -35.53
N ARG A 164 -33.23 2.45 -36.17
CA ARG A 164 -34.26 2.06 -37.16
C ARG A 164 -33.61 1.51 -38.43
N THR A 165 -32.51 2.12 -38.86
CA THR A 165 -31.72 1.67 -40.02
C THR A 165 -31.11 0.28 -39.78
N ALA A 166 -30.63 -0.01 -38.57
CA ALA A 166 -30.19 -1.37 -38.23
C ALA A 166 -31.33 -2.39 -38.32
N HIS A 167 -32.55 -2.01 -37.91
CA HIS A 167 -33.73 -2.88 -37.97
C HIS A 167 -34.19 -3.15 -39.42
N THR A 168 -34.17 -2.15 -40.29
CA THR A 168 -34.55 -2.32 -41.71
C THR A 168 -33.53 -3.17 -42.49
N LEU A 169 -32.26 -3.17 -42.08
CA LEU A 169 -31.21 -4.05 -42.62
C LEU A 169 -31.29 -5.50 -42.11
N GLY A 170 -32.33 -5.87 -41.35
CA GLY A 170 -32.53 -7.21 -40.79
C GLY A 170 -31.59 -7.54 -39.63
N LEU A 171 -30.89 -6.55 -39.08
CA LEU A 171 -30.00 -6.73 -37.94
C LEU A 171 -30.80 -6.65 -36.62
N ARG A 172 -30.20 -7.14 -35.53
CA ARG A 172 -30.81 -7.17 -34.20
C ARG A 172 -30.18 -6.09 -33.31
N PRO A 173 -30.58 -4.80 -33.42
CA PRO A 173 -29.92 -3.69 -32.73
C PRO A 173 -29.87 -3.86 -31.21
N ARG A 174 -30.90 -4.46 -30.60
CA ARG A 174 -30.93 -4.77 -29.17
C ARG A 174 -29.79 -5.71 -28.74
N ARG A 175 -29.53 -6.76 -29.52
CA ARG A 175 -28.44 -7.70 -29.24
C ARG A 175 -27.09 -7.02 -29.46
N ALA A 176 -26.97 -6.24 -30.53
CA ALA A 176 -25.75 -5.48 -30.83
C ALA A 176 -25.39 -4.50 -29.69
N ARG A 177 -26.39 -3.83 -29.11
CA ARG A 177 -26.20 -2.96 -27.93
C ARG A 177 -25.67 -3.74 -26.73
N ILE A 178 -26.29 -4.86 -26.38
CA ILE A 178 -25.88 -5.69 -25.23
C ILE A 178 -24.46 -6.22 -25.44
N VAL A 179 -24.16 -6.75 -26.63
CA VAL A 179 -22.82 -7.27 -26.95
C VAL A 179 -21.77 -6.16 -26.91
N LEU A 180 -22.09 -4.96 -27.41
CA LEU A 180 -21.18 -3.83 -27.33
C LEU A 180 -20.91 -3.40 -25.88
N MET A 181 -21.95 -3.34 -25.04
CA MET A 181 -21.79 -3.04 -23.62
C MET A 181 -20.99 -4.14 -22.91
N GLY A 182 -21.17 -5.40 -23.30
CA GLY A 182 -20.34 -6.52 -22.87
C GLY A 182 -18.87 -6.37 -23.29
N LEU A 183 -18.59 -5.90 -24.51
CA LEU A 183 -17.23 -5.63 -24.98
C LEU A 183 -16.55 -4.52 -24.17
N VAL A 184 -17.28 -3.44 -23.87
CA VAL A 184 -16.77 -2.35 -23.01
C VAL A 184 -16.53 -2.86 -21.58
N THR A 185 -17.47 -3.64 -21.04
CA THR A 185 -17.35 -4.25 -19.71
C THR A 185 -16.14 -5.16 -19.65
N LEU A 186 -15.95 -6.03 -20.64
CA LEU A 186 -14.77 -6.89 -20.75
C LEU A 186 -13.49 -6.06 -20.78
N ALA A 187 -13.44 -4.99 -21.57
CA ALA A 187 -12.25 -4.16 -21.68
C ALA A 187 -11.88 -3.50 -20.34
N ILE A 188 -12.87 -2.95 -19.63
CA ILE A 188 -12.66 -2.29 -18.35
C ILE A 188 -12.28 -3.34 -17.28
N VAL A 189 -13.05 -4.41 -17.14
CA VAL A 189 -12.86 -5.44 -16.11
C VAL A 189 -11.56 -6.23 -16.33
N ALA A 190 -11.19 -6.53 -17.57
CA ALA A 190 -9.95 -7.27 -17.84
C ALA A 190 -8.70 -6.42 -17.55
N SER A 191 -8.80 -5.11 -17.75
CA SER A 191 -7.65 -4.20 -17.66
C SER A 191 -7.50 -3.58 -16.27
N PHE A 192 -8.60 -3.28 -15.54
CA PHE A 192 -8.51 -2.48 -14.31
C PHE A 192 -7.64 -3.14 -13.24
N HIS A 193 -7.69 -4.47 -13.10
CA HIS A 193 -6.93 -5.18 -12.06
C HIS A 193 -5.41 -5.10 -12.29
N VAL A 194 -5.00 -4.85 -13.54
CA VAL A 194 -3.58 -4.84 -13.95
C VAL A 194 -3.00 -3.43 -13.94
N VAL A 195 -3.76 -2.45 -14.41
CA VAL A 195 -3.25 -1.09 -14.68
C VAL A 195 -4.01 0.02 -13.95
N GLY A 196 -5.04 -0.32 -13.17
CA GLY A 196 -5.85 0.66 -12.44
C GLY A 196 -6.93 1.34 -13.29
N THR A 197 -7.88 2.00 -12.63
CA THR A 197 -9.02 2.61 -13.32
C THR A 197 -8.61 3.84 -14.15
N LEU A 198 -7.66 4.65 -13.67
CA LEU A 198 -7.18 5.84 -14.35
C LEU A 198 -6.57 5.53 -15.72
N LEU A 199 -5.61 4.59 -15.77
CA LEU A 199 -4.93 4.25 -17.01
C LEU A 199 -5.87 3.57 -18.01
N VAL A 200 -6.76 2.70 -17.53
CA VAL A 200 -7.79 2.08 -18.36
C VAL A 200 -8.66 3.13 -19.05
N PHE A 201 -9.14 4.12 -18.30
CA PHE A 201 -9.93 5.21 -18.88
C PHE A 201 -9.13 6.03 -19.90
N GLY A 202 -7.88 6.37 -19.57
CA GLY A 202 -6.97 7.07 -20.47
C GLY A 202 -6.79 6.35 -21.81
N LEU A 203 -6.49 5.05 -21.78
CA LEU A 203 -6.28 4.23 -22.99
C LEU A 203 -7.59 3.89 -23.73
N LEU A 204 -8.73 3.85 -23.03
CA LEU A 204 -10.03 3.62 -23.63
C LEU A 204 -10.52 4.82 -24.44
N ILE A 205 -10.16 6.05 -24.05
CA ILE A 205 -10.69 7.28 -24.67
C ILE A 205 -9.66 7.99 -25.55
N ALA A 206 -8.46 8.27 -25.03
CA ALA A 206 -7.53 9.19 -25.70
C ALA A 206 -6.95 8.64 -27.02
N PRO A 207 -6.42 7.40 -27.10
CA PRO A 207 -5.90 6.86 -28.36
C PRO A 207 -6.96 6.72 -29.46
N PRO A 208 -8.18 6.22 -29.19
CA PRO A 208 -9.25 6.21 -30.21
C PRO A 208 -9.67 7.61 -30.66
N ALA A 209 -9.82 8.56 -29.74
CA ALA A 209 -10.14 9.95 -30.09
C ALA A 209 -9.03 10.59 -30.94
N ALA A 210 -7.76 10.30 -30.64
CA ALA A 210 -6.62 10.76 -31.40
C ALA A 210 -6.60 10.16 -32.82
N ALA A 211 -6.93 8.88 -32.99
CA ALA A 211 -6.93 8.19 -34.27
C ALA A 211 -8.03 8.69 -35.23
N LEU A 212 -9.17 9.18 -34.71
CA LEU A 212 -10.30 9.69 -35.51
C LEU A 212 -9.95 10.92 -36.35
N PHE A 213 -8.91 11.68 -36.00
CA PHE A 213 -8.44 12.81 -36.83
C PHE A 213 -7.78 12.38 -38.15
N TRP A 214 -7.30 11.13 -38.22
CA TRP A 214 -6.45 10.65 -39.31
C TRP A 214 -7.10 9.53 -40.12
N ALA A 215 -8.01 8.76 -39.53
CA ALA A 215 -8.66 7.63 -40.16
C ALA A 215 -10.19 7.81 -40.26
N ARG A 216 -10.77 7.36 -41.38
CA ARG A 216 -12.24 7.38 -41.61
C ARG A 216 -12.88 5.99 -41.58
N ARG A 217 -12.07 4.92 -41.58
CA ARG A 217 -12.55 3.53 -41.52
C ARG A 217 -12.35 3.01 -40.11
N VAL A 218 -13.41 2.46 -39.51
CA VAL A 218 -13.39 1.99 -38.11
C VAL A 218 -12.24 1.02 -37.81
N PRO A 219 -11.94 0.00 -38.65
CA PRO A 219 -10.80 -0.89 -38.37
C PRO A 219 -9.44 -0.17 -38.38
N VAL A 220 -9.30 0.88 -39.21
CA VAL A 220 -8.07 1.69 -39.26
C VAL A 220 -7.97 2.58 -38.02
N VAL A 221 -9.11 3.08 -37.51
CA VAL A 221 -9.15 3.80 -36.22
C VAL A 221 -8.75 2.87 -35.08
N MET A 222 -9.25 1.63 -35.04
CA MET A 222 -8.88 0.64 -34.02
C MET A 222 -7.39 0.31 -34.05
N LEU A 223 -6.81 0.06 -35.23
CA LEU A 223 -5.38 -0.20 -35.39
C LEU A 223 -4.54 1.03 -34.99
N GLY A 224 -4.95 2.23 -35.44
CA GLY A 224 -4.29 3.48 -35.07
C GLY A 224 -4.35 3.75 -33.56
N ALA A 225 -5.47 3.47 -32.92
CA ALA A 225 -5.65 3.60 -31.48
C ALA A 225 -4.76 2.61 -30.71
N ALA A 226 -4.69 1.36 -31.15
CA ALA A 226 -3.81 0.35 -30.54
C ALA A 226 -2.34 0.75 -30.67
N ALA A 227 -1.93 1.24 -31.84
CA ALA A 227 -0.57 1.73 -32.07
C ALA A 227 -0.23 2.95 -31.20
N LEU A 228 -1.13 3.93 -31.11
CA LEU A 228 -0.95 5.11 -30.25
C LEU A 228 -0.92 4.74 -28.76
N GLY A 229 -1.75 3.78 -28.33
CA GLY A 229 -1.74 3.29 -26.95
C GLY A 229 -0.48 2.49 -26.61
N ALA A 230 0.01 1.65 -27.53
CA ALA A 230 1.29 0.95 -27.39
C ALA A 230 2.47 1.94 -27.35
N PHE A 231 2.44 2.97 -28.20
CA PHE A 231 3.44 4.04 -28.17
C PHE A 231 3.40 4.77 -26.82
N ALA A 232 2.22 5.18 -26.34
CA ALA A 232 2.05 5.80 -25.03
C ALA A 232 2.59 4.92 -23.89
N THR A 233 2.39 3.61 -23.98
CA THR A 233 2.92 2.63 -23.01
C THR A 233 4.45 2.63 -22.99
N VAL A 234 5.08 2.50 -24.16
CA VAL A 234 6.55 2.51 -24.27
C VAL A 234 7.14 3.83 -23.74
N THR A 235 6.64 4.96 -24.23
CA THR A 235 7.16 6.27 -23.81
C THR A 235 6.83 6.60 -22.37
N GLY A 236 5.67 6.18 -21.87
CA GLY A 236 5.25 6.41 -20.49
C GLY A 236 6.12 5.63 -19.50
N LEU A 237 6.43 4.36 -19.82
CA LEU A 237 7.37 3.56 -19.02
C LEU A 237 8.79 4.12 -19.05
N LEU A 238 9.25 4.61 -20.22
CA LEU A 238 10.56 5.26 -20.32
C LEU A 238 10.65 6.54 -19.46
N ILE A 239 9.62 7.40 -19.53
CA ILE A 239 9.58 8.63 -18.72
C ILE A 239 9.51 8.28 -17.23
N SER A 240 8.64 7.33 -16.87
CA SER A 240 8.48 6.84 -15.50
C SER A 240 9.78 6.31 -14.92
N TRP A 241 10.54 5.51 -15.68
CA TRP A 241 11.82 4.99 -15.26
C TRP A 241 12.85 6.09 -14.97
N HIS A 242 12.99 7.07 -15.87
CA HIS A 242 14.02 8.10 -15.73
C HIS A 242 13.67 9.19 -14.72
N TRP A 243 12.38 9.45 -14.49
CA TRP A 243 11.91 10.55 -13.63
C TRP A 243 11.24 10.07 -12.33
N GLY A 244 11.23 8.76 -12.05
CA GLY A 244 10.65 8.20 -10.83
C GLY A 244 9.15 8.49 -10.67
N THR A 245 8.41 8.64 -11.78
CA THR A 245 6.98 8.97 -11.74
C THR A 245 6.11 7.72 -11.79
N ALA A 246 4.89 7.76 -11.24
CA ALA A 246 3.95 6.64 -11.30
C ALA A 246 3.70 6.19 -12.75
N ALA A 247 4.05 4.94 -13.07
CA ALA A 247 4.02 4.41 -14.44
C ALA A 247 2.64 4.53 -15.10
N GLY A 248 1.58 4.12 -14.39
CA GLY A 248 0.21 4.16 -14.90
C GLY A 248 -0.26 5.58 -15.25
N ALA A 249 -0.04 6.53 -14.34
CA ALA A 249 -0.37 7.94 -14.55
C ALA A 249 0.43 8.56 -15.69
N THR A 250 1.72 8.21 -15.81
CA THR A 250 2.61 8.71 -16.87
C THR A 250 2.17 8.21 -18.25
N ILE A 251 1.82 6.93 -18.39
CA ILE A 251 1.28 6.38 -19.65
C ILE A 251 -0.02 7.09 -20.03
N ALA A 252 -0.92 7.31 -19.07
CA ALA A 252 -2.18 8.01 -19.30
C ALA A 252 -1.95 9.47 -19.75
N ALA A 253 -1.04 10.18 -19.10
CA ALA A 253 -0.66 11.54 -19.45
C ALA A 253 -0.10 11.61 -20.88
N VAL A 254 0.76 10.65 -21.27
CA VAL A 254 1.26 10.57 -22.65
C VAL A 254 0.13 10.28 -23.64
N ALA A 255 -0.79 9.37 -23.33
CA ALA A 255 -1.94 9.10 -24.21
C ALA A 255 -2.81 10.36 -24.44
N VAL A 256 -3.04 11.16 -23.40
CA VAL A 256 -3.74 12.45 -23.49
C VAL A 256 -2.93 13.48 -24.30
N ALA A 257 -1.61 13.54 -24.10
CA ALA A 257 -0.74 14.42 -24.89
C ALA A 257 -0.77 14.05 -26.39
N LEU A 258 -0.75 12.77 -26.73
CA LEU A 258 -0.89 12.29 -28.11
C LEU A 258 -2.23 12.71 -28.74
N PHE A 259 -3.32 12.70 -27.97
CA PHE A 259 -4.59 13.26 -28.41
C PHE A 259 -4.49 14.76 -28.70
N GLY A 260 -3.89 15.55 -27.79
CA GLY A 260 -3.69 16.99 -27.99
C GLY A 260 -2.85 17.31 -29.22
N ILE A 261 -1.74 16.58 -29.41
CA ILE A 261 -0.86 16.69 -30.58
C ILE A 261 -1.63 16.33 -31.86
N SER A 262 -2.38 15.23 -31.85
CA SER A 262 -3.21 14.79 -32.97
C SER A 262 -4.25 15.84 -33.37
N ALA A 263 -4.96 16.43 -32.39
CA ALA A 263 -5.95 17.46 -32.61
C ALA A 263 -5.32 18.75 -33.18
N LEU A 264 -4.18 19.19 -32.64
CA LEU A 264 -3.47 20.37 -33.11
C LEU A 264 -2.95 20.17 -34.54
N ALA A 265 -2.30 19.04 -34.82
CA ALA A 265 -1.79 18.71 -36.14
C ALA A 265 -2.92 18.60 -37.19
N ALA A 266 -4.08 18.07 -36.81
CA ALA A 266 -5.26 18.04 -37.69
C ALA A 266 -5.82 19.45 -37.97
N ARG A 267 -5.80 20.35 -36.97
CA ARG A 267 -6.19 21.76 -37.12
C ARG A 267 -5.22 22.52 -38.02
N VAL A 268 -3.91 22.32 -37.87
CA VAL A 268 -2.87 22.92 -38.72
C VAL A 268 -2.96 22.40 -40.16
N ARG A 269 -3.27 21.12 -40.37
CA ARG A 269 -3.49 20.56 -41.72
C ARG A 269 -4.71 21.19 -42.42
N LYS A 270 -5.81 21.41 -41.68
CA LYS A 270 -6.99 22.10 -42.22
C LYS A 270 -6.74 23.59 -42.45
N SER A 271 -5.98 24.24 -41.57
CA SER A 271 -5.61 25.65 -41.75
C SER A 271 -4.60 25.84 -42.88
N ARG A 272 -3.69 24.90 -43.18
CA ARG A 272 -2.81 24.95 -44.36
C ARG A 272 -3.55 24.85 -45.71
N LEU A 273 -4.76 24.28 -45.74
CA LEU A 273 -5.66 24.34 -46.91
C LEU A 273 -6.41 25.69 -47.02
N LEU A 274 -6.43 26.48 -45.94
CA LEU A 274 -7.05 27.83 -45.86
C LEU A 274 -6.01 28.96 -45.79
N ALA A 275 -4.75 28.66 -45.50
CA ALA A 275 -3.64 29.60 -45.29
C ALA A 275 -2.77 29.71 -46.54
N ALA A 276 -3.42 30.00 -47.68
CA ALA A 276 -2.87 30.92 -48.67
C ALA A 276 -3.02 32.40 -48.21
N LEU A 277 -3.55 32.64 -47.01
CA LEU A 277 -3.52 33.95 -46.37
C LEU A 277 -3.09 33.86 -44.90
N VAL A 278 -2.01 34.59 -44.65
CA VAL A 278 -1.52 35.16 -43.39
C VAL A 278 -0.57 34.29 -42.55
N VAL A 279 0.64 34.86 -42.45
CA VAL A 279 1.87 34.37 -41.85
C VAL A 279 2.14 35.17 -40.57
N LEU A 280 2.26 34.42 -39.46
CA LEU A 280 3.19 34.57 -38.32
C LEU A 280 3.00 35.70 -37.27
N PRO A 281 3.69 35.61 -36.11
CA PRO A 281 3.08 35.38 -34.78
C PRO A 281 3.53 36.44 -33.76
N LEU A 282 3.33 36.22 -32.44
CA LEU A 282 4.13 36.74 -31.30
C LEU A 282 3.62 36.01 -30.04
N ALA A 283 4.43 35.20 -29.35
CA ALA A 283 5.34 35.59 -28.25
C ALA A 283 4.59 36.24 -27.07
N ALA A 284 4.47 35.50 -25.96
CA ALA A 284 4.29 36.05 -24.64
C ALA A 284 4.97 35.13 -23.62
N CYS A 285 6.16 35.56 -23.17
CA CYS A 285 6.73 35.12 -21.91
C CYS A 285 5.87 35.71 -20.79
N GLY A 286 5.28 34.86 -19.96
CA GLY A 286 4.74 35.27 -18.67
C GLY A 286 5.79 35.00 -17.60
N THR A 287 6.33 36.06 -17.02
CA THR A 287 7.07 36.00 -15.75
C THR A 287 6.07 35.77 -14.63
N GLU A 288 6.16 34.63 -13.97
CA GLU A 288 5.36 34.29 -12.80
C GLU A 288 6.01 34.90 -11.55
N ALA A 289 5.25 35.67 -10.77
CA ALA A 289 5.69 36.18 -9.47
C ALA A 289 5.77 35.01 -8.46
N PRO A 290 6.70 35.03 -7.49
CA PRO A 290 6.76 33.97 -6.50
C PRO A 290 5.47 33.97 -5.67
N ALA A 291 4.86 32.80 -5.55
CA ALA A 291 3.78 32.58 -4.59
C ALA A 291 4.30 32.85 -3.16
N PRO A 292 3.47 33.40 -2.26
CA PRO A 292 3.83 33.49 -0.85
C PRO A 292 4.15 32.09 -0.30
N PRO A 293 5.09 31.95 0.66
CA PRO A 293 5.43 30.65 1.21
C PRO A 293 4.17 29.98 1.76
N ALA A 294 3.90 28.77 1.29
CA ALA A 294 2.87 27.92 1.85
C ALA A 294 3.12 27.76 3.35
N ALA A 295 2.05 27.70 4.15
CA ALA A 295 2.19 27.31 5.55
C ALA A 295 2.92 25.96 5.62
N PRO A 296 3.83 25.74 6.59
CA PRO A 296 4.51 24.47 6.72
C PRO A 296 3.46 23.35 6.82
N PRO A 297 3.54 22.31 5.97
CA PRO A 297 2.63 21.18 6.06
C PRO A 297 2.75 20.51 7.44
N HIS A 298 1.66 19.88 7.91
CA HIS A 298 1.67 19.22 9.21
C HIS A 298 2.70 18.08 9.23
N GLY A 299 3.50 18.02 10.30
CA GLY A 299 4.61 17.07 10.43
C GLY A 299 5.91 17.49 9.73
N TYR A 300 5.95 18.66 9.07
CA TYR A 300 7.19 19.25 8.58
C TYR A 300 8.12 19.63 9.75
N VAL A 301 9.38 19.21 9.63
CA VAL A 301 10.48 19.64 10.48
C VAL A 301 11.42 20.50 9.62
N GLU A 302 11.94 21.60 10.17
CA GLU A 302 12.87 22.46 9.44
C GLU A 302 14.08 21.67 8.93
N GLY A 303 14.32 21.71 7.61
CA GLY A 303 15.39 20.96 6.95
C GLY A 303 15.01 19.54 6.51
N ALA A 304 13.73 19.16 6.64
CA ALA A 304 13.19 17.93 6.07
C ALA A 304 12.80 18.11 4.59
N GLU A 305 13.02 17.07 3.80
CA GLU A 305 12.52 16.94 2.43
C GLU A 305 11.27 16.08 2.44
N GLU A 306 10.17 16.56 1.85
CA GLU A 306 8.98 15.76 1.57
C GLU A 306 9.21 14.91 0.32
N THR A 307 8.98 13.61 0.40
CA THR A 307 9.18 12.64 -0.68
C THR A 307 7.86 12.05 -1.16
N ALA A 308 7.82 11.59 -2.41
CA ALA A 308 6.64 10.98 -3.01
C ALA A 308 6.39 9.53 -2.53
N GLU A 309 7.42 8.89 -1.99
CA GLU A 309 7.42 7.47 -1.61
C GLU A 309 7.96 7.29 -0.18
N PRO A 310 7.58 6.20 0.52
CA PRO A 310 8.11 5.85 1.84
C PRO A 310 9.63 5.83 1.86
N GLN A 311 10.23 6.16 3.00
CA GLN A 311 11.69 6.23 3.16
C GLN A 311 12.13 5.20 4.22
N PRO A 312 12.01 3.89 3.95
CA PRO A 312 12.31 2.85 4.93
C PRO A 312 13.80 2.82 5.27
N ARG A 313 14.10 2.70 6.56
CA ARG A 313 15.47 2.69 7.10
C ARG A 313 15.61 1.59 8.14
N LEU A 314 16.81 1.02 8.25
CA LEU A 314 17.18 0.16 9.38
C LEU A 314 18.15 0.92 10.28
N VAL A 315 17.79 1.06 11.56
CA VAL A 315 18.75 1.47 12.58
C VAL A 315 19.37 0.20 13.16
N PHE A 316 20.69 0.11 13.12
CA PHE A 316 21.41 -1.04 13.63
C PHE A 316 22.63 -0.66 14.45
N ALA A 317 23.00 -1.54 15.36
CA ALA A 317 24.17 -1.36 16.20
C ALA A 317 25.02 -2.63 16.31
N ASP A 318 26.34 -2.44 16.46
CA ASP A 318 27.27 -3.53 16.73
C ASP A 318 27.55 -3.72 18.22
N ALA A 319 28.31 -4.78 18.56
CA ALA A 319 28.69 -5.09 19.93
C ALA A 319 29.62 -4.05 20.57
N ASP A 320 30.35 -3.26 19.76
CA ASP A 320 31.20 -2.17 20.23
C ASP A 320 30.41 -0.87 20.50
N GLY A 321 29.14 -0.86 20.10
CA GLY A 321 28.19 0.23 20.29
C GLY A 321 28.13 1.23 19.15
N GLU A 322 28.73 0.95 17.99
CA GLU A 322 28.57 1.81 16.81
C GLU A 322 27.13 1.74 16.31
N VAL A 323 26.44 2.88 16.26
CA VAL A 323 25.07 2.98 15.76
C VAL A 323 25.07 3.54 14.36
N ARG A 324 24.42 2.82 13.44
CA ARG A 324 24.33 3.15 12.03
C ARG A 324 22.88 3.14 11.56
N VAL A 325 22.62 3.87 10.48
CA VAL A 325 21.33 3.91 9.80
C VAL A 325 21.57 3.54 8.35
N LEU A 326 20.98 2.42 7.92
CA LEU A 326 20.96 1.96 6.53
C LEU A 326 19.72 2.50 5.85
N ASP A 327 19.89 3.26 4.77
CA ASP A 327 18.81 3.65 3.88
C ASP A 327 18.50 2.48 2.91
N LEU A 328 17.28 1.92 2.98
CA LEU A 328 16.94 0.72 2.22
C LEU A 328 16.71 1.00 0.72
N ILE A 329 16.62 2.27 0.33
CA ILE A 329 16.48 2.71 -1.06
C ILE A 329 17.86 2.92 -1.68
N THR A 330 18.72 3.69 -1.02
CA THR A 330 20.05 4.03 -1.58
C THR A 330 21.14 3.02 -1.21
N GLU A 331 20.89 2.16 -0.23
CA GLU A 331 21.84 1.23 0.38
C GLU A 331 23.02 1.95 1.07
N GLU A 332 22.91 3.26 1.28
CA GLU A 332 23.92 4.05 1.99
C GLU A 332 23.76 3.89 3.50
N THR A 333 24.90 3.73 4.19
CA THR A 333 24.95 3.66 5.65
C THR A 333 25.48 4.98 6.21
N THR A 334 24.74 5.58 7.14
CA THR A 334 25.14 6.82 7.84
C THR A 334 25.40 6.53 9.32
N SER A 335 26.39 7.18 9.93
CA SER A 335 26.63 7.09 11.38
C SER A 335 25.61 7.91 12.17
N ALA A 336 25.03 7.30 13.21
CA ALA A 336 24.11 7.94 14.14
C ALA A 336 24.69 8.10 15.57
N GLY A 337 25.98 7.79 15.75
CA GLY A 337 26.70 7.94 17.01
C GLY A 337 27.21 6.61 17.56
N ARG A 338 27.60 6.64 18.83
CA ARG A 338 28.10 5.46 19.56
C ARG A 338 27.40 5.37 20.92
N VAL A 339 26.85 4.19 21.21
CA VAL A 339 26.21 3.82 22.46
C VAL A 339 26.81 2.49 22.91
N PRO A 340 27.79 2.48 23.83
CA PRO A 340 28.44 1.23 24.24
C PRO A 340 27.49 0.35 25.06
N GLY A 341 27.64 -0.97 24.96
CA GLY A 341 26.93 -1.91 25.82
C GLY A 341 25.42 -1.94 25.59
N ILE A 342 24.98 -1.85 24.33
CA ILE A 342 23.57 -2.02 23.97
C ILE A 342 23.16 -3.45 24.26
N ASP A 343 22.03 -3.61 24.95
CA ASP A 343 21.43 -4.91 25.25
C ASP A 343 20.09 -5.12 24.55
N HIS A 344 19.37 -4.04 24.20
CA HIS A 344 18.08 -4.12 23.53
C HIS A 344 17.78 -2.88 22.71
N VAL A 345 17.06 -3.03 21.58
CA VAL A 345 16.65 -1.92 20.72
C VAL A 345 15.18 -2.09 20.32
N THR A 346 14.39 -1.02 20.47
CA THR A 346 13.01 -0.96 20.01
C THR A 346 12.74 0.32 19.21
N THR A 347 11.54 0.47 18.67
CA THR A 347 11.14 1.62 17.86
C THR A 347 9.67 1.95 18.00
N ASP A 348 9.34 3.22 17.80
CA ASP A 348 7.97 3.70 17.63
C ASP A 348 7.63 4.00 16.15
N GLY A 349 8.50 3.57 15.22
CA GLY A 349 8.39 3.78 13.78
C GLY A 349 9.27 4.90 13.22
N ARG A 350 9.56 5.95 13.99
CA ARG A 350 10.47 7.04 13.58
C ARG A 350 11.80 6.98 14.32
N PHE A 351 11.73 6.84 15.63
CA PHE A 351 12.90 6.85 16.50
C PHE A 351 13.28 5.42 16.88
N ALA A 352 14.59 5.20 17.03
CA ALA A 352 15.12 3.99 17.66
C ALA A 352 15.49 4.31 19.11
N TYR A 353 15.17 3.38 20.00
CA TYR A 353 15.39 3.47 21.43
C TYR A 353 16.37 2.36 21.83
N LEU A 354 17.63 2.74 22.07
CA LEU A 354 18.72 1.80 22.36
C LEU A 354 18.97 1.77 23.86
N SER A 355 18.72 0.63 24.49
CA SER A 355 18.94 0.43 25.92
C SER A 355 20.41 0.16 26.18
N SER A 356 20.98 0.83 27.17
CA SER A 356 22.34 0.58 27.65
C SER A 356 22.46 1.00 29.12
N GLY A 357 22.87 0.06 29.98
CA GLY A 357 23.28 0.37 31.36
C GLY A 357 22.26 1.13 32.22
N GLY A 358 20.96 0.95 31.99
CA GLY A 358 19.90 1.67 32.71
C GLY A 358 19.58 3.07 32.14
N THR A 359 19.99 3.32 30.90
CA THR A 359 19.65 4.51 30.11
C THR A 359 19.12 4.07 28.74
N VAL A 360 18.19 4.83 28.18
CA VAL A 360 17.69 4.62 26.81
C VAL A 360 18.15 5.78 25.94
N HIS A 361 18.99 5.49 24.97
CA HIS A 361 19.48 6.45 23.98
C HIS A 361 18.49 6.55 22.82
N VAL A 362 18.11 7.77 22.45
CA VAL A 362 17.13 8.03 21.39
C VAL A 362 17.85 8.50 20.14
N VAL A 363 17.60 7.80 19.03
CA VAL A 363 18.13 8.12 17.70
C VAL A 363 16.97 8.40 16.76
N ASP A 364 16.95 9.58 16.13
CA ASP A 364 16.07 9.87 15.00
C ASP A 364 16.71 9.26 13.75
N SER A 365 16.03 8.29 13.14
CA SER A 365 16.47 7.70 11.88
C SER A 365 16.48 8.73 10.74
N GLY A 366 15.78 9.85 10.92
CA GLY A 366 15.62 10.90 9.94
C GLY A 366 14.63 10.54 8.85
N ALA A 367 13.74 9.57 9.06
CA ALA A 367 12.65 9.27 8.15
C ALA A 367 11.35 9.05 8.93
N TRP A 368 10.23 9.57 8.42
CA TRP A 368 8.92 9.36 9.03
C TRP A 368 7.80 9.56 8.03
N THR A 369 6.65 9.00 8.37
CA THR A 369 5.43 9.12 7.60
C THR A 369 4.36 9.87 8.41
N VAL A 370 3.57 10.68 7.73
CA VAL A 370 2.40 11.34 8.31
C VAL A 370 1.17 10.89 7.54
N ASP A 371 0.35 10.06 8.18
CA ASP A 371 -0.90 9.53 7.61
C ASP A 371 -2.08 10.41 8.05
N HIS A 372 -2.79 11.00 7.08
CA HIS A 372 -4.02 11.77 7.29
C HIS A 372 -5.30 10.93 7.13
N GLY A 373 -5.16 9.64 6.81
CA GLY A 373 -6.24 8.70 6.56
C GLY A 373 -6.75 8.72 5.11
N ASP A 374 -6.73 9.87 4.44
CA ASP A 374 -7.08 10.03 3.02
C ASP A 374 -5.87 10.22 2.10
N HIS A 375 -4.73 10.64 2.65
CA HIS A 375 -3.43 10.70 1.97
C HIS A 375 -2.30 10.60 3.00
N VAL A 376 -1.09 10.39 2.49
CA VAL A 376 0.11 10.16 3.29
C VAL A 376 1.23 11.03 2.78
N HIS A 377 1.96 11.69 3.68
CA HIS A 377 3.20 12.39 3.38
C HIS A 377 4.39 11.62 3.92
N TYR A 378 5.45 11.54 3.12
CA TYR A 378 6.70 10.92 3.52
C TYR A 378 7.76 12.00 3.66
N TYR A 379 8.58 11.90 4.70
CA TYR A 379 9.63 12.88 4.96
C TYR A 379 10.95 12.19 5.21
N ARG A 380 12.03 12.85 4.79
CA ARG A 380 13.39 12.46 5.14
C ARG A 380 14.26 13.64 5.53
N THR A 381 15.27 13.34 6.34
CA THR A 381 16.37 14.19 6.76
C THR A 381 17.56 13.31 7.16
N GLY A 382 18.64 13.92 7.62
CA GLY A 382 19.80 13.18 8.13
C GLY A 382 19.52 12.54 9.49
N PRO A 383 19.98 11.30 9.74
CA PRO A 383 19.86 10.68 11.05
C PRO A 383 20.64 11.45 12.11
N LYS A 384 20.16 11.45 13.35
CA LYS A 384 20.79 12.18 14.46
C LYS A 384 20.50 11.51 15.81
N ALA A 385 21.49 11.54 16.70
CA ALA A 385 21.24 11.30 18.12
C ALA A 385 20.43 12.47 18.70
N VAL A 386 19.41 12.17 19.50
CA VAL A 386 18.47 13.16 20.04
C VAL A 386 18.73 13.43 21.53
N GLY A 387 18.88 12.37 22.32
CA GLY A 387 19.07 12.49 23.77
C GLY A 387 18.94 11.15 24.49
N GLU A 388 18.83 11.22 25.81
CA GLU A 388 18.80 10.05 26.69
C GLU A 388 17.60 10.13 27.65
N LEU A 389 16.93 8.99 27.87
CA LEU A 389 15.88 8.82 28.87
C LEU A 389 16.37 7.89 29.99
N PRO A 390 15.97 8.14 31.25
CA PRO A 390 16.17 7.14 32.30
C PRO A 390 15.27 5.92 32.02
N GLY A 391 15.79 4.71 32.16
CA GLY A 391 14.98 3.51 31.94
C GLY A 391 15.79 2.23 31.87
N GLY A 392 15.15 1.09 32.14
CA GLY A 392 15.75 -0.22 31.91
C GLY A 392 15.70 -0.61 30.42
N PRO A 393 15.85 -1.91 30.11
CA PRO A 393 15.62 -2.41 28.76
C PRO A 393 14.24 -1.97 28.25
N ALA A 394 14.22 -1.27 27.12
CA ALA A 394 13.04 -0.71 26.49
C ALA A 394 12.30 -1.79 25.69
N LEU A 395 11.40 -2.52 26.34
CA LEU A 395 10.64 -3.64 25.75
C LEU A 395 9.61 -3.21 24.70
N GLY A 396 9.36 -1.91 24.57
CA GLY A 396 8.43 -1.35 23.59
C GLY A 396 8.46 0.17 23.62
N ALA A 397 8.10 0.79 22.51
CA ALA A 397 7.92 2.22 22.43
C ALA A 397 6.66 2.53 21.63
N ASP A 398 5.78 3.33 22.21
CA ASP A 398 4.50 3.71 21.62
C ASP A 398 4.34 5.23 21.71
N SER A 399 3.90 5.89 20.64
CA SER A 399 3.75 7.34 20.61
C SER A 399 2.44 7.81 20.00
N ASP A 400 1.98 8.96 20.46
CA ASP A 400 0.95 9.78 19.79
C ASP A 400 1.53 11.16 19.43
N SER A 401 0.68 12.08 19.00
CA SER A 401 1.09 13.42 18.58
C SER A 401 1.73 14.30 19.68
N ALA A 402 1.62 13.92 20.96
CA ALA A 402 2.12 14.72 22.07
C ALA A 402 3.10 13.98 22.98
N VAL A 403 2.96 12.66 23.15
CA VAL A 403 3.79 11.90 24.07
C VAL A 403 4.33 10.64 23.41
N THR A 404 5.57 10.33 23.75
CA THR A 404 6.20 9.03 23.51
C THR A 404 6.34 8.33 24.85
N ALA A 405 5.86 7.09 24.91
CA ALA A 405 6.02 6.21 26.06
C ALA A 405 7.01 5.10 25.71
N VAL A 406 8.11 5.03 26.45
CA VAL A 406 9.11 3.98 26.34
C VAL A 406 8.94 3.04 27.52
N VAL A 407 8.47 1.83 27.23
CA VAL A 407 8.07 0.83 28.21
C VAL A 407 9.29 0.00 28.61
N SER A 408 9.53 -0.10 29.92
CA SER A 408 10.47 -1.05 30.53
C SER A 408 9.71 -1.94 31.52
N GLN A 409 10.38 -2.96 32.07
CA GLN A 409 9.76 -3.82 33.09
C GLN A 409 9.31 -3.01 34.32
N GLY A 410 8.00 -2.93 34.53
CA GLY A 410 7.37 -2.27 35.69
C GLY A 410 7.45 -0.74 35.69
N HIS A 411 7.93 -0.11 34.63
CA HIS A 411 8.09 1.34 34.56
C HIS A 411 8.04 1.84 33.12
N THR A 412 7.47 3.01 32.90
CA THR A 412 7.40 3.65 31.58
C THR A 412 7.97 5.06 31.65
N ALA A 413 9.01 5.31 30.85
CA ALA A 413 9.56 6.65 30.66
C ALA A 413 8.71 7.41 29.64
N LEU A 414 8.36 8.67 29.94
CA LEU A 414 7.62 9.53 29.03
C LEU A 414 8.53 10.60 28.44
N ALA A 415 8.29 10.96 27.18
CA ALA A 415 8.96 12.07 26.51
C ALA A 415 7.96 12.92 25.71
N ASP A 416 8.19 14.23 25.67
CA ASP A 416 7.43 15.15 24.83
C ASP A 416 7.72 14.87 23.34
N ARG A 417 6.70 14.41 22.61
CA ARG A 417 6.83 14.06 21.20
C ARG A 417 7.25 15.26 20.34
N PRO A 418 6.62 16.46 20.45
CA PRO A 418 7.04 17.62 19.65
C PRO A 418 8.48 18.05 19.86
N ALA A 419 9.03 17.89 21.07
CA ALA A 419 10.43 18.14 21.37
C ALA A 419 11.33 17.13 20.64
N LEU A 420 11.00 15.83 20.68
CA LEU A 420 11.74 14.77 19.98
C LEU A 420 11.79 15.03 18.48
N GLU A 421 10.66 15.39 17.88
CA GLU A 421 10.56 15.70 16.44
C GLU A 421 11.44 16.89 16.02
N LYS A 422 11.65 17.85 16.93
CA LYS A 422 12.58 18.98 16.77
C LYS A 422 14.04 18.62 17.06
N GLY A 423 14.33 17.39 17.47
CA GLY A 423 15.68 16.91 17.80
C GLY A 423 16.14 17.32 19.20
N THR A 424 15.22 17.55 20.12
CA THR A 424 15.51 17.81 21.54
C THR A 424 14.79 16.78 22.40
N LEU A 425 15.24 16.55 23.63
CA LEU A 425 14.56 15.64 24.53
C LEU A 425 14.05 16.37 25.76
N THR A 426 12.74 16.26 26.01
CA THR A 426 12.09 16.73 27.24
C THR A 426 11.40 15.54 27.88
N ALA A 427 11.96 15.03 28.98
CA ALA A 427 11.36 13.92 29.72
C ALA A 427 10.13 14.38 30.51
N GLY A 428 9.08 13.56 30.50
CA GLY A 428 7.90 13.70 31.35
C GLY A 428 8.09 13.03 32.72
N GLU A 429 7.09 13.16 33.58
CA GLU A 429 7.04 12.39 34.83
C GLU A 429 6.81 10.91 34.48
N PRO A 430 7.67 10.00 34.95
CA PRO A 430 7.58 8.63 34.51
C PRO A 430 6.47 7.88 35.27
N VAL A 431 5.96 6.81 34.66
CA VAL A 431 4.78 6.09 35.14
C VAL A 431 5.18 4.72 35.70
N THR A 432 4.68 4.36 36.88
CA THR A 432 4.79 2.99 37.40
C THR A 432 3.89 2.05 36.61
N GLY A 433 4.42 0.90 36.22
CA GLY A 433 3.77 -0.05 35.33
C GLY A 433 4.02 0.25 33.85
N VAL A 434 3.19 -0.37 33.01
CA VAL A 434 3.22 -0.24 31.55
C VAL A 434 2.20 0.80 31.12
N ALA A 435 2.63 1.88 30.48
CA ALA A 435 1.77 2.95 30.02
C ALA A 435 1.88 3.15 28.51
N VAL A 436 0.74 3.26 27.82
CA VAL A 436 0.69 3.45 26.36
C VAL A 436 -0.27 4.60 26.02
N PRO A 437 0.12 5.54 25.13
CA PRO A 437 -0.80 6.56 24.67
C PRO A 437 -1.90 5.99 23.76
N LEU A 438 -3.16 6.38 24.02
CA LEU A 438 -4.33 6.02 23.20
C LEU A 438 -5.41 7.09 23.35
N GLY A 439 -5.89 7.66 22.24
CA GLY A 439 -7.00 8.61 22.24
C GLY A 439 -6.77 9.86 23.11
N GLU A 440 -5.57 10.45 23.05
CA GLU A 440 -5.12 11.58 23.88
C GLU A 440 -5.10 11.29 25.40
N ARG A 441 -5.07 10.02 25.80
CA ARG A 441 -4.95 9.55 27.18
C ARG A 441 -3.80 8.56 27.31
N LEU A 442 -3.40 8.28 28.54
CA LEU A 442 -2.48 7.20 28.86
C LEU A 442 -3.27 6.03 29.44
N VAL A 443 -3.17 4.87 28.80
CA VAL A 443 -3.70 3.62 29.34
C VAL A 443 -2.58 2.95 30.13
N VAL A 444 -2.78 2.78 31.43
CA VAL A 444 -1.76 2.27 32.36
C VAL A 444 -2.18 0.91 32.91
N ALA A 445 -1.25 -0.04 32.84
CA ALA A 445 -1.36 -1.38 33.41
C ALA A 445 -0.31 -1.54 34.53
N ASP A 446 -0.79 -1.74 35.76
CA ASP A 446 0.04 -2.05 36.95
C ASP A 446 -0.73 -3.02 37.86
N GLY A 447 -1.11 -4.19 37.32
CA GLY A 447 -2.09 -5.08 37.92
C GLY A 447 -3.53 -4.69 37.61
N LYS A 448 -3.86 -3.40 37.76
CA LYS A 448 -5.14 -2.81 37.31
C LYS A 448 -4.95 -2.06 36.01
N MET A 449 -6.04 -1.91 35.26
CA MET A 449 -6.08 -1.12 34.04
C MET A 449 -6.74 0.24 34.32
N GLU A 450 -6.02 1.32 34.07
CA GLU A 450 -6.49 2.69 34.29
C GLU A 450 -6.35 3.54 33.04
N VAL A 451 -7.28 4.46 32.84
CA VAL A 451 -7.14 5.55 31.87
C VAL A 451 -6.78 6.80 32.65
N ARG A 452 -5.63 7.39 32.32
CA ARG A 452 -5.09 8.59 32.96
C ARG A 452 -4.97 9.73 31.97
N THR A 453 -5.05 10.96 32.46
CA THR A 453 -4.62 12.14 31.70
C THR A 453 -3.11 12.09 31.46
N ARG A 454 -2.61 12.93 30.55
CA ARG A 454 -1.17 13.04 30.28
C ARG A 454 -0.39 13.58 31.48
N GLU A 455 -1.05 14.32 32.35
CA GLU A 455 -0.52 14.81 33.63
C GLU A 455 -0.58 13.75 34.75
N GLY A 456 -1.03 12.52 34.44
CA GLY A 456 -1.02 11.39 35.36
C GLY A 456 -2.26 11.26 36.25
N ALA A 457 -3.29 12.10 36.10
CA ALA A 457 -4.51 11.99 36.88
C ALA A 457 -5.40 10.85 36.37
N THR A 458 -5.84 9.94 37.24
CA THR A 458 -6.76 8.84 36.86
C THR A 458 -8.15 9.39 36.53
N GLU A 459 -8.61 9.16 35.29
CA GLU A 459 -9.96 9.51 34.84
C GLU A 459 -10.94 8.36 35.03
N SER A 460 -10.50 7.13 34.75
CA SER A 460 -11.34 5.94 34.92
C SER A 460 -10.52 4.68 35.17
N VAL A 461 -11.15 3.67 35.77
CA VAL A 461 -10.59 2.33 35.97
C VAL A 461 -11.37 1.38 35.09
N LEU A 462 -10.66 0.62 34.24
CA LEU A 462 -11.26 -0.34 33.33
C LEU A 462 -11.52 -1.66 34.07
N PRO A 463 -12.57 -2.42 33.71
CA PRO A 463 -12.98 -3.61 34.45
C PRO A 463 -12.02 -4.80 34.32
N ALA A 464 -11.11 -4.79 33.34
CA ALA A 464 -10.11 -5.84 33.14
C ALA A 464 -8.88 -5.64 34.04
N GLU A 465 -8.21 -6.73 34.40
CA GLU A 465 -6.95 -6.73 35.15
C GLU A 465 -5.82 -7.30 34.30
N CYS A 466 -4.61 -6.77 34.48
CA CYS A 466 -3.40 -7.25 33.82
C CYS A 466 -2.31 -7.47 34.86
N ALA A 467 -2.27 -8.69 35.41
CA ALA A 467 -1.28 -9.09 36.38
C ALA A 467 0.11 -9.21 35.73
N ASP A 468 1.14 -8.64 36.35
CA ASP A 468 2.53 -8.64 35.86
C ASP A 468 2.60 -8.27 34.35
N PRO A 469 2.21 -7.03 34.01
CA PRO A 469 2.11 -6.60 32.62
C PRO A 469 3.48 -6.58 31.95
N ARG A 470 3.60 -7.26 30.81
CA ARG A 470 4.80 -7.38 30.00
C ARG A 470 4.44 -7.29 28.52
N GLY A 471 5.22 -6.55 27.75
CA GLY A 471 5.00 -6.37 26.32
C GLY A 471 3.79 -5.50 25.99
N THR A 472 3.94 -4.67 24.98
CA THR A 472 2.87 -3.86 24.40
C THR A 472 2.84 -4.04 22.90
N ALA A 473 1.67 -3.88 22.31
CA ALA A 473 1.55 -3.79 20.86
C ALA A 473 0.46 -2.80 20.47
N SER A 474 0.87 -1.75 19.75
CA SER A 474 -0.06 -0.86 19.06
C SER A 474 -0.58 -1.49 17.78
N THR A 475 -1.91 -1.60 17.68
CA THR A 475 -2.60 -2.14 16.50
C THR A 475 -3.69 -1.21 16.00
N ARG A 476 -4.12 -1.40 14.76
CA ARG A 476 -5.29 -0.71 14.18
C ARG A 476 -6.63 -0.97 14.92
N ARG A 477 -6.66 -1.89 15.88
CA ARG A 477 -7.86 -2.22 16.69
C ARG A 477 -7.74 -1.78 18.15
N GLY A 478 -6.64 -1.14 18.52
CA GLY A 478 -6.33 -0.75 19.89
C GLY A 478 -4.97 -1.28 20.35
N ILE A 479 -4.74 -1.18 21.65
CA ILE A 479 -3.49 -1.56 22.29
C ILE A 479 -3.65 -2.93 22.93
N VAL A 480 -2.66 -3.80 22.77
CA VAL A 480 -2.56 -5.07 23.47
C VAL A 480 -1.53 -4.97 24.57
N PHE A 481 -1.90 -5.36 25.77
CA PHE A 481 -1.01 -5.53 26.92
C PHE A 481 -0.84 -7.02 27.18
N GLY A 482 0.39 -7.52 27.17
CA GLY A 482 0.67 -8.88 27.62
C GLY A 482 0.64 -8.94 29.15
N CYS A 483 0.09 -10.02 29.69
CA CYS A 483 -0.08 -10.23 31.12
C CYS A 483 0.34 -11.66 31.48
N ALA A 484 0.59 -11.92 32.76
CA ALA A 484 0.95 -13.25 33.26
C ALA A 484 -0.04 -14.37 32.87
N ASP A 485 -1.30 -14.02 32.69
CA ASP A 485 -2.44 -14.91 32.46
C ASP A 485 -3.10 -14.74 31.08
N GLY A 486 -2.50 -13.96 30.17
CA GLY A 486 -2.99 -13.79 28.79
C GLY A 486 -2.66 -12.42 28.22
N ALA A 487 -3.63 -11.79 27.55
CA ALA A 487 -3.53 -10.41 27.09
C ALA A 487 -4.78 -9.60 27.46
N VAL A 488 -4.63 -8.28 27.58
CA VAL A 488 -5.75 -7.34 27.63
C VAL A 488 -5.73 -6.49 26.36
N VAL A 489 -6.84 -6.50 25.63
CA VAL A 489 -7.03 -5.64 24.45
C VAL A 489 -7.82 -4.41 24.89
N VAL A 490 -7.22 -3.23 24.74
CA VAL A 490 -7.86 -1.95 25.04
C VAL A 490 -8.14 -1.22 23.74
N SER A 491 -9.40 -0.82 23.53
CA SER A 491 -9.80 0.00 22.39
C SER A 491 -10.52 1.26 22.84
N GLU A 492 -10.36 2.32 22.06
CA GLU A 492 -11.00 3.62 22.27
C GLU A 492 -11.94 3.90 21.10
N LYS A 493 -13.14 4.39 21.42
CA LYS A 493 -14.10 4.86 20.43
C LYS A 493 -14.93 6.00 20.99
N ASP A 494 -14.91 7.16 20.31
CA ASP A 494 -15.69 8.35 20.67
C ASP A 494 -15.45 8.80 22.13
N GLY A 495 -14.19 8.72 22.59
CA GLY A 495 -13.73 9.00 23.96
C GLY A 495 -14.04 7.88 24.97
N THR A 496 -14.65 6.78 24.56
CA THR A 496 -15.00 5.65 25.43
C THR A 496 -13.97 4.53 25.30
N PHE A 497 -13.36 4.18 26.42
CA PHE A 497 -12.37 3.11 26.50
C PHE A 497 -13.04 1.78 26.92
N THR A 498 -12.66 0.70 26.25
CA THR A 498 -13.07 -0.66 26.61
C THR A 498 -11.85 -1.55 26.75
N ALA A 499 -11.84 -2.41 27.75
CA ALA A 499 -10.78 -3.39 27.96
C ALA A 499 -11.37 -4.79 28.01
N GLU A 500 -10.77 -5.72 27.27
CA GLU A 500 -11.19 -7.10 27.22
C GLU A 500 -10.01 -8.04 27.50
N LYS A 501 -10.17 -8.88 28.52
CA LYS A 501 -9.20 -9.90 28.88
C LYS A 501 -9.36 -11.11 27.98
N VAL A 502 -8.25 -11.57 27.39
CA VAL A 502 -8.16 -12.79 26.59
C VAL A 502 -7.15 -13.71 27.27
N PRO A 503 -7.60 -14.71 28.05
CA PRO A 503 -6.70 -15.59 28.79
C PRO A 503 -5.92 -16.50 27.84
N TYR A 504 -4.74 -16.94 28.27
CA TYR A 504 -4.07 -18.06 27.61
C TYR A 504 -4.98 -19.30 27.60
N PRO A 505 -4.86 -20.18 26.58
CA PRO A 505 -5.69 -21.38 26.49
C PRO A 505 -5.39 -22.39 27.59
N GLU A 506 -4.20 -22.30 28.19
CA GLU A 506 -3.74 -23.11 29.31
C GLU A 506 -2.88 -22.26 30.27
N ALA A 507 -2.51 -22.82 31.42
CA ALA A 507 -1.59 -22.15 32.34
C ALA A 507 -0.18 -22.12 31.75
N VAL A 508 0.42 -20.93 31.68
CA VAL A 508 1.74 -20.69 31.05
C VAL A 508 2.77 -20.36 32.15
N SER A 509 3.96 -20.95 32.07
CA SER A 509 5.08 -20.66 32.97
C SER A 509 5.61 -19.23 32.75
N ALA A 510 6.51 -18.73 33.60
CA ALA A 510 7.05 -17.38 33.41
C ALA A 510 7.90 -17.27 32.14
N GLU A 511 8.60 -18.34 31.78
CA GLU A 511 9.53 -18.42 30.65
C GLU A 511 8.83 -18.56 29.29
N GLU A 512 7.56 -19.00 29.30
CA GLU A 512 6.77 -19.22 28.08
C GLU A 512 5.77 -18.10 27.81
N ARG A 513 5.72 -17.05 28.64
CA ARG A 513 4.82 -15.91 28.44
C ARG A 513 5.21 -15.08 27.23
N ALA A 514 4.21 -14.53 26.56
CA ALA A 514 4.41 -13.50 25.54
C ALA A 514 4.81 -12.17 26.20
N ASP A 515 6.11 -12.01 26.45
CA ASP A 515 6.68 -10.83 27.12
C ASP A 515 7.03 -9.68 26.14
N GLU A 516 7.12 -9.98 24.84
CA GLU A 516 7.41 -9.04 23.77
C GLU A 516 6.61 -9.45 22.52
N PHE A 517 5.96 -8.48 21.88
CA PHE A 517 5.15 -8.73 20.69
C PHE A 517 5.86 -8.19 19.45
N HIS A 518 5.97 -9.04 18.43
CA HIS A 518 6.56 -8.70 17.15
C HIS A 518 5.49 -8.80 16.06
N HIS A 519 5.30 -7.69 15.36
CA HIS A 519 4.33 -7.58 14.28
C HIS A 519 4.74 -6.49 13.30
N ARG A 520 4.25 -6.61 12.07
CA ARG A 520 4.22 -5.47 11.16
C ARG A 520 3.35 -4.35 11.77
N PRO A 521 3.81 -3.09 11.78
CA PRO A 521 3.02 -1.96 12.30
C PRO A 521 1.59 -1.91 11.74
N GLY A 522 0.64 -1.63 12.62
CA GLY A 522 -0.79 -1.59 12.28
C GLY A 522 -1.45 -2.96 12.03
N SER A 523 -0.71 -4.08 12.07
CA SER A 523 -1.26 -5.44 12.01
C SER A 523 -2.15 -5.77 13.20
N THR A 524 -3.07 -6.74 13.03
CA THR A 524 -3.88 -7.32 14.12
C THR A 524 -3.44 -8.74 14.49
N THR A 525 -2.35 -9.24 13.91
CA THR A 525 -1.75 -10.52 14.26
C THR A 525 -0.40 -10.22 14.86
N LEU A 526 -0.21 -10.68 16.10
CA LEU A 526 1.02 -10.52 16.87
C LEU A 526 1.69 -11.89 17.01
N ALA A 527 3.01 -11.91 17.07
CA ALA A 527 3.77 -13.09 17.43
C ALA A 527 4.70 -12.81 18.62
N ALA A 528 4.93 -13.82 19.44
CA ALA A 528 5.85 -13.75 20.57
C ALA A 528 6.55 -15.10 20.76
N ARG A 529 7.76 -15.09 21.30
CA ARG A 529 8.46 -16.33 21.69
C ARG A 529 7.73 -16.99 22.86
N ALA A 530 7.72 -18.32 22.90
CA ALA A 530 7.09 -19.13 23.95
C ALA A 530 8.15 -20.06 24.60
N GLY A 531 9.29 -19.49 25.00
CA GLY A 531 10.43 -20.24 25.54
C GLY A 531 10.90 -21.36 24.59
N ASP A 532 11.17 -22.54 25.16
CA ASP A 532 11.61 -23.71 24.39
C ASP A 532 10.46 -24.44 23.66
N ARG A 533 9.20 -24.06 23.90
CA ARG A 533 8.05 -24.75 23.28
C ARG A 533 7.80 -24.28 21.85
N GLY A 534 7.97 -23.00 21.58
CA GLY A 534 7.68 -22.47 20.26
C GLY A 534 7.33 -21.00 20.21
N VAL A 535 6.24 -20.70 19.51
CA VAL A 535 5.79 -19.34 19.21
C VAL A 535 4.33 -19.17 19.54
N TRP A 536 4.01 -18.14 20.31
CA TRP A 536 2.66 -17.64 20.46
C TRP A 536 2.26 -16.79 19.27
N THR A 537 1.03 -16.97 18.81
CA THR A 537 0.34 -16.01 17.97
C THR A 537 -0.91 -15.51 18.66
N PHE A 538 -1.18 -14.22 18.50
CA PHE A 538 -2.37 -13.57 19.02
C PHE A 538 -3.09 -12.82 17.91
N ASP A 539 -4.30 -13.27 17.56
CA ASP A 539 -5.18 -12.55 16.65
C ASP A 539 -6.06 -11.59 17.47
N VAL A 540 -5.80 -10.29 17.35
CA VAL A 540 -6.53 -9.22 18.05
C VAL A 540 -7.97 -9.09 17.57
N THR A 541 -8.25 -9.46 16.31
CA THR A 541 -9.59 -9.41 15.73
C THR A 541 -10.45 -10.56 16.24
N ALA A 542 -9.91 -11.79 16.19
CA ALA A 542 -10.58 -12.98 16.66
C ALA A 542 -10.53 -13.14 18.19
N LYS A 543 -9.58 -12.45 18.85
CA LYS A 543 -9.26 -12.56 20.28
C LYS A 543 -8.93 -13.99 20.67
N THR A 544 -8.00 -14.58 19.92
CA THR A 544 -7.59 -15.97 20.09
C THR A 544 -6.08 -16.07 20.14
N TRP A 545 -5.62 -16.84 21.12
CA TRP A 545 -4.24 -17.32 21.20
C TRP A 545 -4.09 -18.63 20.43
N GLN A 546 -2.95 -18.82 19.78
CA GLN A 546 -2.51 -20.12 19.29
C GLN A 546 -1.03 -20.32 19.63
N LEU A 547 -0.67 -21.53 20.06
CA LEU A 547 0.72 -21.94 20.23
C LEU A 547 1.13 -22.78 19.02
N PHE A 548 2.20 -22.37 18.36
CA PHE A 548 2.86 -23.19 17.36
C PHE A 548 4.05 -23.87 18.02
N GLU A 549 4.01 -25.20 18.13
CA GLU A 549 5.07 -26.02 18.74
C GLU A 549 6.27 -26.16 17.79
N THR A 550 6.95 -25.05 17.53
CA THR A 550 8.12 -24.98 16.63
C THR A 550 9.41 -25.46 17.31
N GLY A 551 9.41 -25.60 18.65
CA GLY A 551 10.64 -25.59 19.43
C GLY A 551 11.23 -24.17 19.53
N PRO A 552 12.37 -23.99 20.21
CA PRO A 552 12.96 -22.67 20.43
C PRO A 552 13.29 -21.97 19.11
N VAL A 553 13.03 -20.66 19.06
CA VAL A 553 13.36 -19.80 17.93
C VAL A 553 14.19 -18.61 18.41
N GLU A 554 15.13 -18.18 17.59
CA GLU A 554 15.98 -17.03 17.88
C GLU A 554 15.22 -15.72 17.66
N ALA A 555 14.42 -15.67 16.58
CA ALA A 555 13.63 -14.50 16.20
C ALA A 555 12.25 -14.90 15.67
N VAL A 556 11.27 -14.02 15.84
CA VAL A 556 9.89 -14.21 15.36
C VAL A 556 9.27 -12.88 14.95
N ASN A 557 8.44 -12.87 13.89
CA ASN A 557 7.58 -11.73 13.57
C ASN A 557 6.33 -12.14 12.79
N ALA A 558 5.19 -11.51 13.06
CA ALA A 558 3.96 -11.68 12.28
C ALA A 558 3.84 -10.64 11.15
N VAL A 559 3.77 -11.11 9.90
CA VAL A 559 3.56 -10.25 8.70
C VAL A 559 2.22 -9.50 8.77
N GLY A 560 1.21 -10.16 9.33
CA GLY A 560 -0.04 -9.55 9.75
C GLY A 560 -1.26 -10.36 9.37
N SER A 561 -2.44 -9.72 9.32
CA SER A 561 -3.72 -10.43 9.15
C SER A 561 -3.73 -11.31 7.90
N GLY A 562 -3.73 -12.64 8.10
CA GLY A 562 -3.70 -13.64 7.02
C GLY A 562 -2.33 -13.81 6.33
N GLY A 563 -1.31 -13.07 6.74
CA GLY A 563 0.08 -13.25 6.33
C GLY A 563 0.82 -14.24 7.22
N SER A 564 1.94 -14.77 6.73
CA SER A 564 2.73 -15.77 7.45
C SER A 564 3.28 -15.25 8.78
N VAL A 565 3.49 -16.18 9.73
CA VAL A 565 4.33 -15.96 10.90
C VAL A 565 5.73 -16.44 10.55
N LEU A 566 6.71 -15.54 10.65
CA LEU A 566 8.09 -15.82 10.32
C LEU A 566 8.86 -16.21 11.58
N THR A 567 9.64 -17.29 11.50
CA THR A 567 10.48 -17.76 12.61
C THR A 567 11.88 -18.09 12.12
N LEU A 568 12.90 -17.69 12.87
CA LEU A 568 14.30 -18.04 12.61
C LEU A 568 14.78 -19.02 13.69
N THR A 569 15.23 -20.20 13.27
CA THR A 569 15.76 -21.24 14.16
C THR A 569 17.27 -21.11 14.33
N ALA A 570 17.82 -21.70 15.41
CA ALA A 570 19.23 -21.61 15.77
C ALA A 570 20.21 -22.16 14.71
N ASP A 571 19.73 -23.01 13.80
CA ASP A 571 20.48 -23.54 12.65
C ASP A 571 20.49 -22.59 11.43
N GLY A 572 19.92 -21.39 11.56
CA GLY A 572 19.96 -20.35 10.54
C GLY A 572 18.87 -20.49 9.47
N VAL A 573 17.84 -21.31 9.71
CA VAL A 573 16.73 -21.51 8.77
C VAL A 573 15.59 -20.56 9.11
N LEU A 574 15.16 -19.78 8.12
CA LEU A 574 13.96 -18.96 8.19
C LEU A 574 12.76 -19.80 7.73
N HIS A 575 11.70 -19.84 8.53
CA HIS A 575 10.46 -20.54 8.24
C HIS A 575 9.30 -19.56 8.12
N ALA A 576 8.34 -19.89 7.26
CA ALA A 576 7.07 -19.20 7.12
C ALA A 576 5.94 -20.15 7.51
N LEU A 577 5.22 -19.81 8.57
CA LEU A 577 4.12 -20.61 9.11
C LEU A 577 2.79 -20.00 8.71
N ASP A 578 1.83 -20.84 8.33
CA ASP A 578 0.45 -20.42 8.12
C ASP A 578 -0.15 -19.92 9.45
N PRO A 579 -0.69 -18.70 9.51
CA PRO A 579 -1.11 -18.07 10.76
C PRO A 579 -2.35 -18.71 11.39
N ALA A 580 -3.09 -19.56 10.67
CA ALA A 580 -4.30 -20.20 11.18
C ALA A 580 -4.04 -21.63 11.68
N THR A 581 -3.04 -22.31 11.12
CA THR A 581 -2.77 -23.73 11.37
C THR A 581 -1.40 -24.00 11.98
N GLY A 582 -0.48 -23.04 11.91
CA GLY A 582 0.93 -23.23 12.28
C GLY A 582 1.71 -24.13 11.32
N ALA A 583 1.10 -24.57 10.23
CA ALA A 583 1.77 -25.44 9.26
C ALA A 583 2.84 -24.67 8.49
N GLU A 584 4.00 -25.29 8.28
CA GLU A 584 5.06 -24.69 7.47
C GLU A 584 4.62 -24.58 6.00
N THR A 585 4.71 -23.37 5.46
CA THR A 585 4.37 -23.05 4.06
C THR A 585 5.61 -22.88 3.19
N ALA A 586 6.72 -22.45 3.78
CA ALA A 586 8.03 -22.34 3.15
C ALA A 586 9.14 -22.35 4.21
N ASN A 587 10.33 -22.78 3.83
CA ASN A 587 11.55 -22.62 4.62
C ASN A 587 12.72 -22.23 3.71
N ARG A 588 13.73 -21.58 4.30
CA ARG A 588 14.93 -21.15 3.60
C ARG A 588 16.11 -21.10 4.57
N ALA A 589 17.16 -21.89 4.28
CA ALA A 589 18.46 -21.68 4.93
C ALA A 589 18.97 -20.29 4.54
N LEU A 590 19.14 -19.43 5.55
CA LEU A 590 19.44 -18.01 5.37
C LEU A 590 20.83 -17.68 5.92
N ILE A 591 21.07 -18.06 7.17
CA ILE A 591 22.33 -17.83 7.90
C ILE A 591 23.16 -19.12 7.87
N THR A 592 24.46 -18.99 7.64
CA THR A 592 25.38 -20.14 7.63
C THR A 592 26.11 -20.26 8.96
N GLY A 593 25.75 -21.25 9.77
CA GLY A 593 26.35 -21.47 11.10
C GLY A 593 25.34 -21.17 12.22
N PRO A 594 25.79 -21.16 13.48
CA PRO A 594 24.92 -20.79 14.59
C PRO A 594 24.49 -19.33 14.45
N VAL A 595 23.21 -19.07 14.71
CA VAL A 595 22.66 -17.71 14.76
C VAL A 595 23.21 -16.98 15.98
N ASP A 596 23.71 -15.76 15.79
CA ASP A 596 24.21 -14.93 16.88
C ASP A 596 23.05 -14.43 17.77
N PRO A 597 23.25 -14.29 19.10
CA PRO A 597 22.29 -13.61 19.96
C PRO A 597 21.99 -12.19 19.42
N GLY A 598 20.71 -11.84 19.34
CA GLY A 598 20.26 -10.55 18.78
C GLY A 598 19.80 -10.64 17.32
N ALA A 599 19.71 -11.83 16.74
CA ALA A 599 18.99 -12.00 15.49
C ALA A 599 17.53 -11.53 15.63
N GLU A 600 17.06 -10.77 14.65
CA GLU A 600 15.78 -10.09 14.60
C GLU A 600 15.14 -10.30 13.22
N ILE A 601 13.81 -10.31 13.20
CA ILE A 601 13.04 -10.27 11.96
C ILE A 601 12.23 -8.98 11.97
N GLN A 602 12.62 -8.02 11.14
CA GLN A 602 11.83 -6.81 10.91
C GLN A 602 10.95 -7.02 9.69
N VAL A 603 9.71 -6.53 9.72
CA VAL A 603 8.73 -6.79 8.64
C VAL A 603 8.05 -5.50 8.21
N ASP A 604 8.03 -5.28 6.89
CA ASP A 604 7.28 -4.24 6.20
C ASP A 604 6.07 -4.76 5.43
N THR A 605 5.45 -3.91 4.61
CA THR A 605 4.25 -4.26 3.83
C THR A 605 4.50 -5.27 2.72
N SER A 606 5.77 -5.50 2.35
CA SER A 606 6.21 -6.31 1.22
C SER A 606 7.47 -7.18 1.46
N ARG A 607 8.27 -6.88 2.50
CA ARG A 607 9.58 -7.50 2.78
C ARG A 607 9.77 -7.80 4.25
N ALA A 608 10.63 -8.77 4.52
CA ALA A 608 11.22 -9.00 5.83
C ALA A 608 12.73 -8.74 5.76
N TYR A 609 13.31 -8.23 6.83
CA TYR A 609 14.73 -7.97 6.99
C TYR A 609 15.26 -8.82 8.14
N VAL A 610 16.25 -9.65 7.87
CA VAL A 610 16.87 -10.55 8.86
C VAL A 610 18.36 -10.27 8.93
N ASN A 611 18.87 -9.92 10.11
CA ASN A 611 20.29 -9.63 10.32
C ASN A 611 21.12 -10.90 10.48
N ASP A 612 22.29 -10.91 9.82
CA ASP A 612 23.35 -11.89 10.00
C ASP A 612 24.60 -11.12 10.46
N ALA A 613 24.78 -11.09 11.79
CA ALA A 613 25.84 -10.32 12.43
C ALA A 613 27.23 -10.85 12.08
N ALA A 614 27.43 -12.18 12.11
CA ALA A 614 28.65 -12.86 11.73
C ALA A 614 29.10 -12.53 10.28
N ALA A 615 28.16 -12.51 9.33
CA ALA A 615 28.46 -12.20 7.94
C ALA A 615 28.45 -10.68 7.62
N ARG A 616 28.03 -9.83 8.56
CA ARG A 616 27.85 -8.37 8.39
C ARG A 616 26.92 -8.03 7.23
N ILE A 617 25.78 -8.71 7.19
CA ILE A 617 24.76 -8.50 6.16
C ILE A 617 23.36 -8.45 6.80
N VAL A 618 22.44 -7.81 6.08
CA VAL A 618 21.00 -7.93 6.32
C VAL A 618 20.36 -8.54 5.08
N HIS A 619 19.64 -9.64 5.26
CA HIS A 619 18.89 -10.26 4.18
C HIS A 619 17.55 -9.59 4.02
N GLU A 620 17.26 -9.08 2.82
CA GLU A 620 15.90 -8.69 2.45
C GLU A 620 15.21 -9.88 1.80
N VAL A 621 14.11 -10.31 2.40
CA VAL A 621 13.37 -11.51 2.04
C VAL A 621 11.97 -11.13 1.56
N ASP A 622 11.59 -11.64 0.39
CA ASP A 622 10.22 -11.58 -0.11
C ASP A 622 9.41 -12.71 0.52
N TYR A 623 8.74 -12.39 1.65
CA TYR A 623 7.93 -13.37 2.37
C TYR A 623 6.70 -13.84 1.58
N ALA A 624 6.29 -13.09 0.55
CA ALA A 624 5.15 -13.46 -0.32
C ALA A 624 5.57 -14.39 -1.47
N ASP A 625 6.87 -14.61 -1.65
CA ASP A 625 7.46 -15.42 -2.72
C ASP A 625 8.35 -16.53 -2.15
N SER A 626 7.76 -17.40 -1.32
CA SER A 626 8.41 -18.58 -0.74
C SER A 626 9.76 -18.27 -0.06
N LEU A 627 9.83 -17.17 0.68
CA LEU A 627 11.03 -16.69 1.38
C LEU A 627 12.23 -16.47 0.43
N ARG A 628 11.99 -16.05 -0.81
CA ARG A 628 13.07 -15.70 -1.73
C ARG A 628 13.84 -14.50 -1.18
N VAL A 629 15.16 -14.64 -1.08
CA VAL A 629 16.06 -13.51 -0.81
C VAL A 629 16.02 -12.56 -2.01
N ALA A 630 15.47 -11.37 -1.81
CA ALA A 630 15.36 -10.31 -2.80
C ALA A 630 16.69 -9.58 -2.97
N ARG A 631 17.32 -9.21 -1.85
CA ARG A 631 18.63 -8.54 -1.79
C ARG A 631 19.43 -9.03 -0.58
N THR A 632 20.73 -8.82 -0.62
CA THR A 632 21.63 -9.00 0.52
C THR A 632 22.40 -7.71 0.71
N LEU A 633 22.13 -7.03 1.82
CA LEU A 633 22.61 -5.69 2.09
C LEU A 633 23.86 -5.80 2.97
N ALA A 634 25.04 -5.55 2.40
CA ALA A 634 26.29 -5.58 3.16
C ALA A 634 26.46 -4.30 3.97
N VAL A 635 26.89 -4.44 5.23
CA VAL A 635 27.06 -3.31 6.15
C VAL A 635 28.48 -3.25 6.72
N GLU A 636 28.92 -2.04 7.07
CA GLU A 636 30.31 -1.79 7.51
C GLU A 636 30.61 -2.41 8.89
N VAL A 637 29.62 -2.43 9.77
CA VAL A 637 29.68 -2.97 11.14
C VAL A 637 28.68 -4.11 11.30
N ALA A 638 28.93 -5.03 12.23
CA ALA A 638 28.06 -6.18 12.45
C ALA A 638 26.67 -5.72 12.96
N PRO A 639 25.56 -6.03 12.27
CA PRO A 639 24.23 -5.63 12.69
C PRO A 639 23.71 -6.56 13.80
N VAL A 640 24.18 -6.38 15.03
CA VAL A 640 23.81 -7.23 16.19
C VAL A 640 22.40 -6.93 16.66
N HIS A 641 22.02 -5.66 16.72
CA HIS A 641 20.65 -5.24 16.99
C HIS A 641 20.11 -4.47 15.80
N VAL A 642 18.88 -4.71 15.39
CA VAL A 642 18.26 -4.06 14.23
C VAL A 642 16.80 -3.74 14.49
N VAL A 643 16.39 -2.51 14.18
CA VAL A 643 14.99 -2.09 14.13
C VAL A 643 14.70 -1.33 12.85
N GLU A 644 13.48 -1.47 12.35
CA GLU A 644 13.03 -0.75 11.17
C GLU A 644 12.32 0.55 11.53
N THR A 645 12.70 1.62 10.85
CA THR A 645 12.17 2.97 11.00
C THR A 645 11.78 3.56 9.64
N GLY A 646 11.21 4.76 9.63
CA GLY A 646 10.81 5.45 8.40
C GLY A 646 9.32 5.30 8.08
N ARG A 647 8.51 5.12 9.12
CA ARG A 647 7.10 4.73 9.04
C ARG A 647 6.17 5.70 9.74
#